data_AF-A0A517M1D4-F1
#
_entry.id   AF-A0A517M1D4-F1
#
_cell.length_a   1.000
_cell.length_b   1.000
_cell.length_c   1.000
_cell.angle_alpha   90.00
_cell.angle_beta   90.00
_cell.angle_gamma   90.00
#
_symmetry.space_group_name_H-M   'P 1'
#
loop_
_entity.id
_entity.type
_entity.pdbx_description
1 polymer ?
#
loop_
_entity_poly.entity_id
_entity_poly.type
_entity_poly.pdbx_seq_one_letter_code
_entity_poly.pdbx_strand_id
1 'polypeptide(L)'
;MNRNAAWRRKMIYLGIIVVMLLPLYLLGQPATGSTTGGGGGSLARLQDELNLSVADLGEIDPASESMKLATLGMRGVAATVLWQKSHDYQRYQEWDRLSATLNQIALLQPHFEKVWEYQAHNLSYNVSVEFDDYRQRYKWVKQGTDFLTRGVKLNRREPRLVWFTGWFYGQKIGMSDEKTQFRELFRNDEAFHEKILNDGIGINGPDARGPDGKPDNWLVGRLWLYRGYDLVDSGVPLINKSPLTFYDIGPKWRIRFADAIEDEGTLDESAKFAWQAANKDWDSFGQRDIETTEGFTIKLGSVETSRLRVADIERQFDELTGNRREEIRKQRFGKLSQEVQDAFNTPDEEKTPEQFRMVFENTAKLAASMKEVALELEKSKQLTGLRLAEEYATADRYAKKVDAYRRQTNYPYWEGRCIAEQDDRTIDARRFVMEANELLDEAELDKAIEKFDLAWDAWSSVYEDHPLLVSDESAMDLMSSIRRYARMLDEEDLPEDFPLTVFVEMQNEDNEDADEYSRRFAAWKEKQAEAKAKATQAEADKEKPAAEEPKDPPAEKPEMKETPAEKESADKKADDKKADDKKADDKKADDKKADDKKADDKKADDKKADDKKADDKKADNKKADDKKADDKKADDKKADDKKADDKKADDKKADDSKADDSKADDSKADDSKADDSKADDSKADDSKADDSKADDSTSEEK
;
A
#
# COMPACT_ATOMS: atom_id res chain seq x y z
N MET A 1 24.44 -43.56 64.30
CA MET A 1 23.31 -43.33 63.36
C MET A 1 22.71 -44.68 62.95
N ASN A 2 21.38 -44.83 62.97
CA ASN A 2 20.74 -46.13 62.75
C ASN A 2 20.49 -46.40 61.25
N ARG A 3 21.18 -47.38 60.64
CA ARG A 3 21.09 -47.71 59.20
C ARG A 3 19.66 -47.95 58.73
N ASN A 4 18.83 -48.58 59.56
CA ASN A 4 17.44 -48.89 59.25
C ASN A 4 16.55 -47.64 59.11
N ALA A 5 16.88 -46.55 59.81
CA ALA A 5 16.15 -45.28 59.71
C ALA A 5 16.49 -44.49 58.43
N ALA A 6 17.68 -44.68 57.86
CA ALA A 6 18.03 -44.12 56.55
C ALA A 6 17.34 -44.90 55.42
N TRP A 7 17.33 -46.24 55.49
CA TRP A 7 16.65 -47.08 54.51
C TRP A 7 15.13 -46.89 54.52
N ARG A 8 14.49 -46.87 55.70
CA ARG A 8 13.06 -46.56 55.82
C ARG A 8 12.70 -45.20 55.21
N ARG A 9 13.49 -44.14 55.45
CA ARG A 9 13.25 -42.82 54.84
C ARG A 9 13.37 -42.88 53.31
N LYS A 10 14.37 -43.58 52.75
CA LYS A 10 14.47 -43.77 51.29
C LYS A 10 13.26 -44.51 50.70
N MET A 11 12.76 -45.55 51.36
CA MET A 11 11.56 -46.27 50.91
C MET A 11 10.28 -45.41 51.02
N ILE A 12 10.17 -44.59 52.08
CA ILE A 12 9.06 -43.63 52.23
C ILE A 12 9.13 -42.56 51.13
N TYR A 13 10.30 -41.98 50.86
CA TYR A 13 10.47 -41.03 49.76
C TYR A 13 10.18 -41.65 48.40
N LEU A 14 10.60 -42.90 48.14
CA LEU A 14 10.26 -43.62 46.91
C LEU A 14 8.73 -43.79 46.78
N GLY A 15 8.05 -44.20 47.85
CA GLY A 15 6.59 -44.32 47.87
C GLY A 15 5.88 -42.98 47.62
N ILE A 16 6.35 -41.91 48.25
CA ILE A 16 5.84 -40.54 48.02
C ILE A 16 6.07 -40.10 46.57
N ILE A 17 7.25 -40.35 45.99
CA ILE A 17 7.54 -40.03 44.58
C ILE A 17 6.59 -40.79 43.63
N VAL A 18 6.39 -42.10 43.84
CA VAL A 18 5.45 -42.90 43.02
C VAL A 18 4.01 -42.38 43.15
N VAL A 19 3.59 -41.98 44.36
CA VAL A 19 2.26 -41.37 44.58
C VAL A 19 2.15 -39.99 43.94
N MET A 20 3.22 -39.18 43.91
CA MET A 20 3.23 -37.88 43.21
C MET A 20 3.27 -38.02 41.67
N LEU A 21 3.85 -39.11 41.16
CA LEU A 21 3.89 -39.39 39.72
C LEU A 21 2.53 -39.86 39.17
N LEU A 22 1.64 -40.42 39.99
CA LEU A 22 0.31 -40.87 39.58
C LEU A 22 -0.58 -39.72 39.05
N PRO A 23 -0.76 -38.58 39.77
CA PRO A 23 -1.44 -37.41 39.23
C PRO A 23 -0.78 -36.85 37.97
N LEU A 24 0.55 -36.77 37.92
CA LEU A 24 1.28 -36.30 36.74
C LEU A 24 1.04 -37.19 35.52
N TYR A 25 0.98 -38.50 35.71
CA TYR A 25 0.64 -39.47 34.65
C TYR A 25 -0.81 -39.32 34.17
N LEU A 26 -1.78 -39.21 35.09
CA LEU A 26 -3.20 -39.03 34.76
C LEU A 26 -3.49 -37.69 34.07
N LEU A 27 -2.73 -36.64 34.39
CA LEU A 27 -2.79 -35.34 33.72
C LEU A 27 -2.12 -35.37 32.34
N GLY A 28 -0.91 -35.93 32.26
CA GLY A 28 0.02 -35.76 31.12
C GLY A 28 0.23 -36.96 30.21
N GLN A 29 -0.45 -38.10 30.38
CA GLN A 29 -0.36 -39.21 29.42
C GLN A 29 -0.85 -38.75 28.03
N PRO A 30 -0.11 -39.01 26.94
CA PRO A 30 -0.51 -38.57 25.60
C PRO A 30 -1.76 -39.31 25.10
N ALA A 31 -2.50 -38.71 24.18
CA ALA A 31 -3.56 -39.41 23.46
C ALA A 31 -2.97 -40.51 22.57
N THR A 32 -3.48 -41.73 22.68
CA THR A 32 -3.06 -42.85 21.82
C THR A 32 -3.97 -42.93 20.61
N GLY A 33 -3.44 -42.69 19.41
CA GLY A 33 -4.15 -42.62 18.13
C GLY A 33 -4.75 -43.94 17.60
N SER A 34 -5.31 -44.78 18.47
CA SER A 34 -6.16 -45.92 18.09
C SER A 34 -7.61 -45.46 17.92
N THR A 35 -8.28 -45.97 16.89
CA THR A 35 -9.68 -45.71 16.48
C THR A 35 -10.78 -46.04 17.52
N THR A 36 -10.40 -46.29 18.77
CA THR A 36 -11.28 -46.61 19.90
C THR A 36 -11.04 -45.67 21.08
N GLY A 37 -11.49 -44.42 20.96
CA GLY A 37 -11.86 -43.55 22.11
C GLY A 37 -10.80 -43.25 23.18
N GLY A 38 -9.52 -43.49 22.91
CA GLY A 38 -8.41 -43.35 23.86
C GLY A 38 -7.93 -41.91 24.05
N GLY A 39 -8.85 -40.96 24.27
CA GLY A 39 -8.49 -39.59 24.63
C GLY A 39 -7.61 -39.62 25.88
N GLY A 40 -6.45 -38.94 25.82
CA GLY A 40 -5.35 -39.14 26.77
C GLY A 40 -5.61 -38.65 28.19
N GLY A 41 -4.58 -38.11 28.84
CA GLY A 41 -4.70 -37.43 30.12
C GLY A 41 -5.60 -36.20 30.01
N SER A 42 -6.03 -35.66 31.15
CA SER A 42 -6.93 -34.50 31.15
C SER A 42 -6.33 -33.30 30.37
N LEU A 43 -5.01 -33.14 30.38
CA LEU A 43 -4.33 -32.08 29.64
C LEU A 43 -4.37 -32.33 28.13
N ALA A 44 -4.16 -33.57 27.68
CA ALA A 44 -4.20 -33.93 26.26
C ALA A 44 -5.61 -33.71 25.69
N ARG A 45 -6.66 -34.12 26.43
CA ARG A 45 -8.05 -33.89 26.02
C ARG A 45 -8.40 -32.41 25.93
N LEU A 46 -7.96 -31.60 26.90
CA LEU A 46 -8.12 -30.14 26.88
C LEU A 46 -7.34 -29.50 25.72
N GLN A 47 -6.18 -30.03 25.35
CA GLN A 47 -5.42 -29.57 24.19
C GLN A 47 -6.15 -29.90 22.88
N ASP A 48 -6.65 -31.13 22.72
CA ASP A 48 -7.42 -31.55 21.55
C ASP A 48 -8.72 -30.72 21.42
N GLU A 49 -9.47 -30.53 22.52
CA GLU A 49 -10.70 -29.73 22.58
C GLU A 49 -10.47 -28.25 22.23
N LEU A 50 -9.36 -27.67 22.69
CA LEU A 50 -8.96 -26.29 22.37
C LEU A 50 -8.19 -26.16 21.04
N ASN A 51 -8.02 -27.24 20.27
CA ASN A 51 -7.20 -27.27 19.03
C ASN A 51 -5.73 -26.83 19.25
N LEU A 52 -5.19 -27.06 20.45
CA LEU A 52 -3.82 -26.77 20.87
C LEU A 52 -2.90 -28.01 20.82
N SER A 53 -3.39 -29.14 20.29
CA SER A 53 -2.55 -30.33 20.11
C SER A 53 -1.49 -30.07 19.03
N VAL A 54 -0.31 -30.70 19.17
CA VAL A 54 0.79 -30.54 18.19
C VAL A 54 0.37 -31.06 16.80
N ALA A 55 -0.59 -31.99 16.73
CA ALA A 55 -1.13 -32.51 15.47
C ALA A 55 -2.07 -31.52 14.77
N ASP A 56 -2.78 -30.67 15.51
CA ASP A 56 -3.71 -29.67 14.97
C ASP A 56 -2.99 -28.37 14.55
N LEU A 57 -1.82 -28.09 15.13
CA LEU A 57 -1.02 -26.90 14.83
C LEU A 57 -0.28 -26.98 13.49
N GLY A 58 0.21 -28.16 13.08
CA GLY A 58 0.95 -28.30 11.83
C GLY A 58 1.65 -29.64 11.65
N GLU A 59 2.73 -29.64 10.86
CA GLU A 59 3.58 -30.82 10.71
C GLU A 59 4.32 -31.16 11.99
N ILE A 60 4.28 -32.43 12.40
CA ILE A 60 5.04 -32.91 13.57
C ILE A 60 6.46 -33.20 13.11
N ASP A 61 7.41 -32.40 13.59
CA ASP A 61 8.84 -32.64 13.39
C ASP A 61 9.45 -33.50 14.52
N PRO A 62 9.94 -34.72 14.24
CA PRO A 62 10.59 -35.58 15.23
C PRO A 62 11.85 -34.97 15.86
N ALA A 63 12.56 -34.07 15.15
CA ALA A 63 13.74 -33.41 15.69
C ALA A 63 13.35 -32.38 16.76
N SER A 64 12.31 -31.59 16.52
CA SER A 64 11.70 -30.68 17.49
C SER A 64 11.22 -31.39 18.75
N GLU A 65 10.51 -32.52 18.63
CA GLU A 65 10.10 -33.32 19.80
C GLU A 65 11.30 -33.92 20.55
N SER A 66 12.30 -34.40 19.82
CA SER A 66 13.54 -34.90 20.41
C SER A 66 14.30 -33.80 21.17
N MET A 67 14.33 -32.57 20.65
CA MET A 67 14.92 -31.42 21.34
C MET A 67 14.13 -31.00 22.58
N LYS A 68 12.78 -30.97 22.51
CA LYS A 68 11.92 -30.72 23.68
C LYS A 68 12.25 -31.70 24.80
N LEU A 69 12.30 -33.01 24.50
CA LEU A 69 12.67 -34.07 25.45
C LEU A 69 14.10 -33.92 25.97
N ALA A 70 15.08 -33.66 25.09
CA ALA A 70 16.50 -33.51 25.46
C ALA A 70 16.76 -32.32 26.41
N THR A 71 15.93 -31.26 26.38
CA THR A 71 16.04 -30.16 27.35
C THR A 71 15.49 -30.47 28.74
N LEU A 72 14.85 -31.64 28.96
CA LEU A 72 14.29 -32.06 30.25
C LEU A 72 13.37 -31.00 30.89
N GLY A 73 12.58 -30.30 30.06
CA GLY A 73 11.69 -29.21 30.50
C GLY A 73 12.35 -27.83 30.57
N MET A 74 13.68 -27.72 30.46
CA MET A 74 14.41 -26.44 30.46
C MET A 74 14.40 -25.74 29.08
N ARG A 75 13.33 -25.91 28.29
CA ARG A 75 13.19 -25.39 26.92
C ARG A 75 13.47 -23.89 26.83
N GLY A 76 12.95 -23.12 27.79
CA GLY A 76 13.16 -21.66 27.85
C GLY A 76 14.64 -21.28 28.04
N VAL A 77 15.34 -21.94 28.96
CA VAL A 77 16.77 -21.67 29.22
C VAL A 77 17.63 -22.05 28.01
N ALA A 78 17.35 -23.21 27.40
CA ALA A 78 18.03 -23.63 26.18
C ALA A 78 17.80 -22.64 25.03
N ALA A 79 16.57 -22.13 24.87
CA ALA A 79 16.26 -21.09 23.89
C ALA A 79 17.08 -19.82 24.18
N THR A 80 17.07 -19.28 25.40
CA THR A 80 17.84 -18.08 25.76
C THR A 80 19.34 -18.23 25.47
N VAL A 81 19.93 -19.39 25.74
CA VAL A 81 21.34 -19.67 25.41
C VAL A 81 21.59 -19.69 23.89
N LEU A 82 20.66 -20.24 23.09
CA LEU A 82 20.77 -20.23 21.64
C LEU A 82 20.57 -18.82 21.07
N TRP A 83 19.64 -18.03 21.60
CA TRP A 83 19.45 -16.62 21.24
C TRP A 83 20.71 -15.79 21.51
N GLN A 84 21.34 -15.94 22.69
CA GLN A 84 22.63 -15.29 22.98
C GLN A 84 23.71 -15.70 21.97
N LYS A 85 23.85 -17.00 21.69
CA LYS A 85 24.80 -17.49 20.67
C LYS A 85 24.53 -16.93 19.28
N SER A 86 23.26 -16.78 18.88
CA SER A 86 22.92 -16.20 17.58
C SER A 86 23.38 -14.73 17.49
N HIS A 87 23.20 -13.95 18.56
CA HIS A 87 23.70 -12.59 18.64
C HIS A 87 25.24 -12.53 18.58
N ASP A 88 25.93 -13.40 19.33
CA ASP A 88 27.39 -13.50 19.30
C ASP A 88 27.90 -13.90 17.90
N TYR A 89 27.31 -14.92 17.27
CA TYR A 89 27.71 -15.37 15.91
C TYR A 89 27.43 -14.31 14.84
N GLN A 90 26.33 -13.56 14.94
CA GLN A 90 26.05 -12.43 14.05
C GLN A 90 27.09 -11.32 14.25
N ARG A 91 27.42 -10.96 15.49
CA ARG A 91 28.44 -9.95 15.82
C ARG A 91 29.84 -10.32 15.33
N TYR A 92 30.19 -11.60 15.33
CA TYR A 92 31.48 -12.09 14.83
C TYR A 92 31.44 -12.52 13.34
N GLN A 93 30.33 -12.25 12.63
CA GLN A 93 30.12 -12.63 11.22
C GLN A 93 30.34 -14.14 10.95
N GLU A 94 30.09 -15.00 11.96
CA GLU A 94 30.18 -16.46 11.87
C GLU A 94 28.90 -17.05 11.25
N TRP A 95 28.61 -16.66 10.01
CA TRP A 95 27.31 -16.84 9.34
C TRP A 95 26.80 -18.28 9.27
N ASP A 96 27.67 -19.27 9.05
CA ASP A 96 27.26 -20.69 9.06
C ASP A 96 26.82 -21.16 10.46
N ARG A 97 27.49 -20.66 11.52
CA ARG A 97 27.12 -20.98 12.92
C ARG A 97 25.87 -20.23 13.35
N LEU A 98 25.67 -19.00 12.86
CA LEU A 98 24.41 -18.27 12.99
C LEU A 98 23.28 -19.13 12.41
N SER A 99 23.31 -19.47 11.12
CA SER A 99 22.29 -20.28 10.45
C SER A 99 22.02 -21.63 11.13
N ALA A 100 23.05 -22.33 11.59
CA ALA A 100 22.89 -23.55 12.38
C ALA A 100 22.16 -23.31 13.72
N THR A 101 22.48 -22.21 14.41
CA THR A 101 21.85 -21.81 15.67
C THR A 101 20.40 -21.38 15.48
N LEU A 102 20.09 -20.62 14.42
CA LEU A 102 18.71 -20.23 14.10
C LEU A 102 17.82 -21.44 13.81
N ASN A 103 18.36 -22.46 13.12
CA ASN A 103 17.65 -23.72 12.95
C ASN A 103 17.41 -24.45 14.29
N GLN A 104 18.37 -24.43 15.23
CA GLN A 104 18.15 -25.00 16.57
C GLN A 104 17.09 -24.23 17.38
N ILE A 105 17.01 -22.90 17.23
CA ILE A 105 15.95 -22.08 17.85
C ILE A 105 14.58 -22.46 17.25
N ALA A 106 14.48 -22.57 15.92
CA ALA A 106 13.27 -22.98 15.23
C ALA A 106 12.77 -24.37 15.66
N LEU A 107 13.65 -25.37 15.75
CA LEU A 107 13.33 -26.71 16.26
C LEU A 107 12.87 -26.69 17.73
N LEU A 108 13.42 -25.78 18.53
CA LEU A 108 13.07 -25.67 19.95
C LEU A 108 11.76 -24.90 20.17
N GLN A 109 11.42 -23.96 19.29
CA GLN A 109 10.25 -23.07 19.38
C GLN A 109 9.38 -23.07 18.09
N PRO A 110 8.97 -24.25 17.55
CA PRO A 110 8.41 -24.33 16.19
C PRO A 110 7.03 -23.65 16.04
N HIS A 111 6.24 -23.56 17.11
CA HIS A 111 4.93 -22.90 17.11
C HIS A 111 4.93 -21.48 17.70
N PHE A 112 6.10 -20.81 17.73
CA PHE A 112 6.16 -19.41 18.12
C PHE A 112 6.40 -18.56 16.87
N GLU A 113 5.31 -18.02 16.29
CA GLU A 113 5.33 -17.27 15.02
C GLU A 113 6.47 -16.25 14.91
N LYS A 114 6.76 -15.52 16.01
CA LYS A 114 7.80 -14.49 16.06
C LYS A 114 9.22 -15.01 15.85
N VAL A 115 9.51 -16.29 16.08
CA VAL A 115 10.82 -16.88 15.71
C VAL A 115 10.98 -16.88 14.21
N TRP A 116 9.93 -17.25 13.47
CA TRP A 116 9.94 -17.34 12.01
C TRP A 116 9.98 -15.95 11.38
N GLU A 117 9.09 -15.05 11.81
CA GLU A 117 9.03 -13.66 11.35
C GLU A 117 10.35 -12.92 11.60
N TYR A 118 10.83 -12.90 12.85
CA TYR A 118 12.03 -12.15 13.21
C TYR A 118 13.29 -12.69 12.53
N GLN A 119 13.47 -14.01 12.46
CA GLN A 119 14.70 -14.56 11.88
C GLN A 119 14.70 -14.52 10.35
N ALA A 120 13.54 -14.63 9.68
CA ALA A 120 13.46 -14.36 8.26
C ALA A 120 13.82 -12.90 7.92
N HIS A 121 13.32 -11.95 8.72
CA HIS A 121 13.71 -10.55 8.61
C HIS A 121 15.22 -10.36 8.88
N ASN A 122 15.75 -10.94 9.96
CA ASN A 122 17.17 -10.84 10.30
C ASN A 122 18.06 -11.36 9.18
N LEU A 123 17.77 -12.54 8.63
CA LEU A 123 18.51 -13.11 7.50
C LEU A 123 18.46 -12.23 6.24
N SER A 124 17.30 -11.65 5.92
CA SER A 124 17.09 -11.02 4.61
C SER A 124 17.29 -9.51 4.56
N TYR A 125 17.30 -8.84 5.71
CA TYR A 125 17.53 -7.40 5.83
C TYR A 125 18.81 -7.07 6.59
N ASN A 126 19.14 -7.79 7.67
CA ASN A 126 20.30 -7.45 8.50
C ASN A 126 21.56 -8.23 8.07
N VAL A 127 21.43 -9.53 7.80
CA VAL A 127 22.57 -10.37 7.38
C VAL A 127 22.85 -10.17 5.89
N SER A 128 21.83 -10.00 5.05
CA SER A 128 22.02 -9.85 3.60
C SER A 128 22.86 -8.61 3.24
N VAL A 129 22.69 -7.48 3.92
CA VAL A 129 23.40 -6.22 3.63
C VAL A 129 24.89 -6.23 3.99
N GLU A 130 25.35 -7.21 4.76
CA GLU A 130 26.75 -7.39 5.15
C GLU A 130 27.63 -7.98 4.00
N PHE A 131 27.06 -8.20 2.81
CA PHE A 131 27.73 -8.79 1.66
C PHE A 131 27.75 -7.83 0.46
N ASP A 132 28.94 -7.55 -0.09
CA ASP A 132 29.12 -6.63 -1.23
C ASP A 132 28.47 -7.12 -2.54
N ASP A 133 28.39 -8.44 -2.74
CA ASP A 133 27.85 -9.08 -3.94
C ASP A 133 26.34 -9.31 -3.81
N TYR A 134 25.55 -8.69 -4.69
CA TYR A 134 24.09 -8.83 -4.76
C TYR A 134 23.64 -10.29 -4.88
N ARG A 135 24.43 -11.18 -5.49
CA ARG A 135 24.12 -12.62 -5.58
C ARG A 135 24.17 -13.31 -4.22
N GLN A 136 25.08 -12.86 -3.36
CA GLN A 136 25.18 -13.32 -1.98
C GLN A 136 24.06 -12.72 -1.12
N ARG A 137 23.74 -11.43 -1.30
CA ARG A 137 22.56 -10.80 -0.66
C ARG A 137 21.28 -11.55 -0.99
N TYR A 138 21.05 -11.84 -2.27
CA TYR A 138 19.90 -12.62 -2.75
C TYR A 138 19.86 -14.05 -2.17
N LYS A 139 21.01 -14.71 -1.99
CA LYS A 139 21.08 -16.03 -1.32
C LYS A 139 20.54 -15.95 0.13
N TRP A 140 20.85 -14.89 0.87
CA TRP A 140 20.32 -14.67 2.22
C TRP A 140 18.84 -14.31 2.24
N VAL A 141 18.37 -13.51 1.26
CA VAL A 141 16.93 -13.25 1.05
C VAL A 141 16.16 -14.55 0.83
N LYS A 142 16.64 -15.43 -0.05
CA LYS A 142 16.04 -16.77 -0.26
C LYS A 142 16.01 -17.62 1.01
N GLN A 143 17.08 -17.56 1.83
CA GLN A 143 17.14 -18.28 3.09
C GLN A 143 16.10 -17.77 4.10
N GLY A 144 15.83 -16.46 4.14
CA GLY A 144 14.75 -15.91 4.96
C GLY A 144 13.36 -16.30 4.46
N THR A 145 13.09 -16.25 3.15
CA THR A 145 11.81 -16.74 2.60
C THR A 145 11.59 -18.24 2.87
N ASP A 146 12.64 -19.06 2.77
CA ASP A 146 12.59 -20.48 3.14
C ASP A 146 12.35 -20.69 4.64
N PHE A 147 12.92 -19.80 5.49
CA PHE A 147 12.65 -19.80 6.92
C PHE A 147 11.15 -19.61 7.18
N LEU A 148 10.50 -18.61 6.54
CA LEU A 148 9.05 -18.40 6.64
C LEU A 148 8.25 -19.61 6.13
N THR A 149 8.58 -20.15 4.96
CA THR A 149 7.84 -21.28 4.38
C THR A 149 7.88 -22.53 5.27
N ARG A 150 9.02 -22.83 5.92
CA ARG A 150 9.09 -23.88 6.94
C ARG A 150 8.22 -23.56 8.16
N GLY A 151 8.19 -22.31 8.59
CA GLY A 151 7.29 -21.84 9.63
C GLY A 151 5.82 -22.09 9.30
N VAL A 152 5.38 -21.80 8.07
CA VAL A 152 4.01 -22.05 7.61
C VAL A 152 3.63 -23.53 7.69
N LYS A 153 4.53 -24.45 7.30
CA LYS A 153 4.26 -25.91 7.37
C LYS A 153 4.01 -26.39 8.81
N LEU A 154 4.70 -25.79 9.77
CA LEU A 154 4.61 -26.09 11.20
C LEU A 154 3.48 -25.31 11.91
N ASN A 155 2.84 -24.34 11.24
CA ASN A 155 1.81 -23.46 11.78
C ASN A 155 0.67 -23.30 10.75
N ARG A 156 -0.03 -24.39 10.46
CA ARG A 156 -1.04 -24.47 9.39
C ARG A 156 -2.28 -23.61 9.65
N ARG A 157 -2.53 -23.25 10.90
CA ARG A 157 -3.63 -22.39 11.35
C ARG A 157 -3.17 -20.97 11.72
N GLU A 158 -2.06 -20.50 11.15
CA GLU A 158 -1.53 -19.15 11.38
C GLU A 158 -1.53 -18.31 10.08
N PRO A 159 -2.67 -17.67 9.71
CA PRO A 159 -2.78 -16.91 8.47
C PRO A 159 -1.81 -15.74 8.39
N ARG A 160 -1.39 -15.19 9.55
CA ARG A 160 -0.43 -14.08 9.61
C ARG A 160 0.93 -14.48 9.07
N LEU A 161 1.39 -15.70 9.37
CA LEU A 161 2.68 -16.21 8.91
C LEU A 161 2.67 -16.51 7.40
N VAL A 162 1.53 -16.97 6.87
CA VAL A 162 1.30 -17.13 5.43
C VAL A 162 1.32 -15.77 4.73
N TRP A 163 0.63 -14.76 5.30
CA TRP A 163 0.64 -13.39 4.80
C TRP A 163 2.04 -12.78 4.81
N PHE A 164 2.82 -12.97 5.89
CA PHE A 164 4.20 -12.50 5.95
C PHE A 164 5.06 -13.16 4.88
N THR A 165 4.87 -14.46 4.61
CA THR A 165 5.58 -15.17 3.55
C THR A 165 5.34 -14.49 2.19
N GLY A 166 4.08 -14.22 1.82
CA GLY A 166 3.74 -13.58 0.55
C GLY A 166 4.11 -12.09 0.47
N TRP A 167 4.01 -11.36 1.57
CA TRP A 167 4.51 -9.99 1.68
C TRP A 167 6.03 -9.93 1.44
N PHE A 168 6.78 -10.93 1.92
CA PHE A 168 8.24 -10.98 1.79
C PHE A 168 8.73 -11.09 0.34
N TYR A 169 8.06 -11.92 -0.48
CA TYR A 169 8.37 -12.05 -1.91
C TYR A 169 8.15 -10.73 -2.66
N GLY A 170 7.14 -9.95 -2.30
CA GLY A 170 6.92 -8.63 -2.88
C GLY A 170 7.94 -7.61 -2.38
N GLN A 171 7.98 -7.36 -1.06
CA GLN A 171 8.84 -6.33 -0.47
C GLN A 171 10.32 -6.59 -0.79
N LYS A 172 10.89 -7.71 -0.33
CA LYS A 172 12.35 -7.84 -0.25
C LYS A 172 13.01 -8.17 -1.58
N ILE A 173 12.26 -8.65 -2.57
CA ILE A 173 12.73 -8.90 -3.94
C ILE A 173 12.33 -7.75 -4.87
N GLY A 174 11.10 -7.23 -4.77
CA GLY A 174 10.55 -6.20 -5.67
C GLY A 174 10.82 -4.75 -5.28
N MET A 175 11.13 -4.46 -4.01
CA MET A 175 11.40 -3.10 -3.49
C MET A 175 12.74 -2.98 -2.75
N SER A 176 13.72 -3.84 -3.07
CA SER A 176 15.12 -3.61 -2.65
C SER A 176 15.77 -2.58 -3.57
N ASP A 177 16.84 -1.93 -3.12
CA ASP A 177 17.68 -1.08 -3.99
C ASP A 177 18.20 -1.88 -5.21
N GLU A 178 18.39 -3.19 -5.04
CA GLU A 178 18.74 -4.15 -6.09
C GLU A 178 17.52 -4.83 -6.74
N LYS A 179 16.33 -4.18 -6.76
CA LYS A 179 15.08 -4.77 -7.28
C LYS A 179 15.29 -5.42 -8.65
N THR A 180 15.94 -4.73 -9.58
CA THR A 180 16.24 -5.22 -10.93
C THR A 180 17.06 -6.51 -10.90
N GLN A 181 18.14 -6.56 -10.11
CA GLN A 181 19.00 -7.74 -10.04
C GLN A 181 18.35 -8.90 -9.27
N PHE A 182 17.58 -8.63 -8.22
CA PHE A 182 16.89 -9.66 -7.44
C PHE A 182 15.71 -10.26 -8.22
N ARG A 183 14.96 -9.45 -8.98
CA ARG A 183 13.89 -9.91 -9.87
C ARG A 183 14.45 -10.79 -10.99
N GLU A 184 15.53 -10.38 -11.65
CA GLU A 184 16.19 -11.20 -12.68
C GLU A 184 16.82 -12.48 -12.11
N LEU A 185 17.40 -12.44 -10.91
CA LEU A 185 17.87 -13.66 -10.23
C LEU A 185 16.71 -14.60 -9.89
N PHE A 186 15.59 -14.08 -9.37
CA PHE A 186 14.39 -14.87 -9.07
C PHE A 186 13.82 -15.52 -10.32
N ARG A 187 13.54 -14.72 -11.36
CA ARG A 187 13.00 -15.12 -12.67
C ARG A 187 13.72 -16.34 -13.29
N ASN A 188 15.02 -16.51 -13.01
CA ASN A 188 15.85 -17.60 -13.53
C ASN A 188 16.21 -18.70 -12.50
N ASP A 189 15.68 -18.68 -11.28
CA ASP A 189 16.04 -19.62 -10.20
C ASP A 189 15.17 -20.89 -10.19
N GLU A 190 15.35 -21.74 -11.22
CA GLU A 190 14.57 -22.98 -11.38
C GLU A 190 14.58 -23.88 -10.13
N ALA A 191 15.72 -23.98 -9.44
CA ALA A 191 15.86 -24.80 -8.23
C ALA A 191 15.05 -24.23 -7.04
N PHE A 192 14.92 -22.91 -6.95
CA PHE A 192 14.04 -22.28 -5.95
C PHE A 192 12.57 -22.40 -6.36
N HIS A 193 12.25 -22.29 -7.65
CA HIS A 193 10.90 -22.52 -8.17
C HIS A 193 10.38 -23.94 -7.93
N GLU A 194 11.23 -24.97 -8.13
CA GLU A 194 10.88 -26.35 -7.80
C GLU A 194 10.53 -26.51 -6.31
N LYS A 195 11.26 -25.82 -5.42
CA LYS A 195 10.97 -25.82 -3.99
C LYS A 195 9.62 -25.17 -3.68
N ILE A 196 9.35 -23.98 -4.23
CA ILE A 196 8.06 -23.27 -4.06
C ILE A 196 6.88 -24.10 -4.57
N LEU A 197 7.06 -24.83 -5.68
CA LEU A 197 6.06 -25.77 -6.19
C LEU A 197 5.80 -26.92 -5.20
N ASN A 198 6.86 -27.52 -4.65
CA ASN A 198 6.77 -28.56 -3.61
C ASN A 198 6.16 -28.06 -2.29
N ASP A 199 6.18 -26.74 -2.04
CA ASP A 199 5.52 -26.10 -0.90
C ASP A 199 4.01 -25.86 -1.13
N GLY A 200 3.48 -26.26 -2.29
CA GLY A 200 2.06 -26.23 -2.64
C GLY A 200 1.62 -24.93 -3.30
N ILE A 201 2.54 -24.11 -3.81
CA ILE A 201 2.23 -22.86 -4.52
C ILE A 201 2.24 -23.10 -6.03
N GLY A 202 1.20 -22.63 -6.72
CA GLY A 202 0.98 -22.83 -8.16
C GLY A 202 1.90 -22.02 -9.07
N ILE A 203 3.21 -21.98 -8.80
CA ILE A 203 4.21 -21.16 -9.50
C ILE A 203 4.35 -21.43 -11.01
N ASN A 204 3.88 -22.60 -11.46
CA ASN A 204 3.83 -22.94 -12.89
C ASN A 204 2.53 -22.48 -13.60
N GLY A 205 1.53 -21.99 -12.86
CA GLY A 205 0.27 -21.51 -13.41
C GLY A 205 0.37 -20.13 -14.08
N PRO A 206 -0.67 -19.71 -14.82
CA PRO A 206 -0.71 -18.40 -15.47
C PRO A 206 -0.70 -17.24 -14.46
N ASP A 207 -1.29 -17.43 -13.28
CA ASP A 207 -1.33 -16.44 -12.19
C ASP A 207 0.03 -16.16 -11.53
N ALA A 208 1.09 -16.86 -11.92
CA ALA A 208 2.45 -16.72 -11.38
C ALA A 208 3.46 -16.15 -12.38
N ARG A 209 3.11 -16.05 -13.68
CA ARG A 209 4.07 -15.84 -14.77
C ARG A 209 4.01 -14.41 -15.35
N GLY A 210 5.18 -13.86 -15.64
CA GLY A 210 5.35 -12.57 -16.33
C GLY A 210 5.20 -12.66 -17.85
N PRO A 211 5.42 -11.54 -18.57
CA PRO A 211 5.31 -11.48 -20.04
C PRO A 211 6.26 -12.44 -20.77
N ASP A 212 7.43 -12.72 -20.19
CA ASP A 212 8.42 -13.69 -20.70
C ASP A 212 8.02 -15.16 -20.43
N GLY A 213 6.88 -15.38 -19.77
CA GLY A 213 6.38 -16.69 -19.41
C GLY A 213 7.10 -17.35 -18.23
N LYS A 214 8.03 -16.67 -17.54
CA LYS A 214 8.70 -17.19 -16.33
C LYS A 214 8.04 -16.69 -15.04
N PRO A 215 8.26 -17.33 -13.88
CA PRO A 215 7.69 -16.87 -12.62
C PRO A 215 8.15 -15.48 -12.20
N ASP A 216 7.23 -14.67 -11.67
CA ASP A 216 7.50 -13.34 -11.12
C ASP A 216 7.29 -13.32 -9.59
N ASN A 217 8.16 -12.64 -8.85
CA ASN A 217 8.13 -12.62 -7.38
C ASN A 217 6.87 -11.93 -6.82
N TRP A 218 6.35 -10.90 -7.49
CA TRP A 218 5.12 -10.22 -7.06
C TRP A 218 3.92 -11.16 -7.15
N LEU A 219 3.82 -11.88 -8.27
CA LEU A 219 2.76 -12.85 -8.53
C LEU A 219 2.87 -14.07 -7.60
N VAL A 220 4.08 -14.56 -7.34
CA VAL A 220 4.31 -15.64 -6.35
C VAL A 220 3.99 -15.17 -4.93
N GLY A 221 4.33 -13.93 -4.57
CA GLY A 221 3.94 -13.32 -3.30
C GLY A 221 2.42 -13.18 -3.16
N ARG A 222 1.73 -12.80 -4.24
CA ARG A 222 0.26 -12.77 -4.32
C ARG A 222 -0.36 -14.15 -4.10
N LEU A 223 0.18 -15.22 -4.71
CA LEU A 223 -0.32 -16.58 -4.48
C LEU A 223 -0.20 -17.01 -3.00
N TRP A 224 0.91 -16.65 -2.34
CA TRP A 224 1.04 -16.85 -0.89
C TRP A 224 -0.01 -16.05 -0.08
N LEU A 225 -0.25 -14.79 -0.43
CA LEU A 225 -1.27 -13.96 0.24
C LEU A 225 -2.67 -14.56 0.10
N TYR A 226 -3.05 -14.99 -1.10
CA TYR A 226 -4.35 -15.60 -1.36
C TYR A 226 -4.52 -16.93 -0.61
N ARG A 227 -3.47 -17.75 -0.49
CA ARG A 227 -3.48 -18.93 0.41
C ARG A 227 -3.72 -18.54 1.88
N GLY A 228 -3.25 -17.38 2.31
CA GLY A 228 -3.57 -16.82 3.62
C GLY A 228 -5.04 -16.38 3.73
N TYR A 229 -5.60 -15.83 2.65
CA TYR A 229 -7.00 -15.42 2.57
C TYR A 229 -7.94 -16.64 2.68
N ASP A 230 -7.65 -17.69 1.90
CA ASP A 230 -8.38 -18.96 1.92
C ASP A 230 -8.44 -19.59 3.33
N LEU A 231 -7.38 -19.44 4.13
CA LEU A 231 -7.38 -19.90 5.53
C LEU A 231 -8.39 -19.12 6.38
N VAL A 232 -8.44 -17.80 6.26
CA VAL A 232 -9.40 -16.98 7.04
C VAL A 232 -10.83 -17.22 6.54
N ASP A 233 -11.03 -17.31 5.22
CA ASP A 233 -12.33 -17.66 4.63
C ASP A 233 -12.81 -19.07 5.05
N SER A 234 -11.89 -20.00 5.33
CA SER A 234 -12.20 -21.32 5.90
C SER A 234 -12.59 -21.31 7.39
N GLY A 235 -12.58 -20.14 8.04
CA GLY A 235 -12.94 -19.97 9.45
C GLY A 235 -11.76 -19.98 10.43
N VAL A 236 -10.51 -19.84 9.96
CA VAL A 236 -9.36 -19.62 10.86
C VAL A 236 -9.37 -18.16 11.32
N PRO A 237 -9.41 -17.87 12.64
CA PRO A 237 -9.52 -16.50 13.13
C PRO A 237 -8.26 -15.68 12.80
N LEU A 238 -8.45 -14.44 12.35
CA LEU A 238 -7.37 -13.49 12.13
C LEU A 238 -7.03 -12.76 13.45
N ILE A 239 -5.89 -13.10 14.06
CA ILE A 239 -5.47 -12.56 15.36
C ILE A 239 -4.39 -11.49 15.16
N ASN A 240 -4.44 -10.40 15.95
CA ASN A 240 -3.44 -9.33 15.96
C ASN A 240 -3.15 -8.68 14.59
N LYS A 241 -4.14 -8.66 13.69
CA LYS A 241 -4.04 -8.00 12.38
C LYS A 241 -5.41 -7.49 11.92
N SER A 242 -5.45 -6.29 11.36
CA SER A 242 -6.67 -5.73 10.76
C SER A 242 -7.06 -6.51 9.49
N PRO A 243 -8.33 -6.93 9.31
CA PRO A 243 -8.81 -7.53 8.07
C PRO A 243 -8.54 -6.66 6.84
N LEU A 244 -8.66 -5.33 6.97
CA LEU A 244 -8.41 -4.38 5.89
C LEU A 244 -6.97 -4.50 5.36
N THR A 245 -5.97 -4.46 6.24
CA THR A 245 -4.54 -4.55 5.86
C THR A 245 -4.09 -5.98 5.56
N PHE A 246 -4.93 -6.98 5.86
CA PHE A 246 -4.68 -8.36 5.48
C PHE A 246 -5.03 -8.55 4.01
N TYR A 247 -6.22 -8.13 3.60
CA TYR A 247 -6.75 -8.36 2.26
C TYR A 247 -6.26 -7.39 1.16
N ASP A 248 -5.70 -6.22 1.50
CA ASP A 248 -5.28 -5.22 0.50
C ASP A 248 -3.95 -5.53 -0.22
N ILE A 249 -3.02 -6.25 0.43
CA ILE A 249 -1.67 -6.48 -0.11
C ILE A 249 -1.67 -7.38 -1.36
N GLY A 250 -2.52 -8.42 -1.42
CA GLY A 250 -2.57 -9.34 -2.56
C GLY A 250 -2.89 -8.62 -3.88
N PRO A 251 -3.96 -7.80 -3.92
CA PRO A 251 -4.23 -6.87 -5.01
C PRO A 251 -3.10 -5.86 -5.25
N LYS A 252 -2.51 -5.26 -4.20
CA LYS A 252 -1.34 -4.37 -4.36
C LYS A 252 -0.12 -5.05 -4.99
N TRP A 253 0.10 -6.34 -4.77
CA TRP A 253 1.14 -7.09 -5.49
C TRP A 253 0.77 -7.36 -6.95
N ARG A 254 -0.51 -7.42 -7.31
CA ARG A 254 -0.92 -7.44 -8.73
C ARG A 254 -0.66 -6.08 -9.40
N ILE A 255 -0.88 -4.99 -8.68
CA ILE A 255 -0.55 -3.62 -9.11
C ILE A 255 0.96 -3.45 -9.27
N ARG A 256 1.75 -3.75 -8.23
CA ARG A 256 3.21 -3.64 -8.25
C ARG A 256 3.88 -4.59 -9.26
N PHE A 257 3.21 -5.67 -9.67
CA PHE A 257 3.64 -6.47 -10.81
C PHE A 257 3.51 -5.70 -12.14
N ALA A 258 2.39 -5.02 -12.39
CA ALA A 258 2.18 -4.24 -13.61
C ALA A 258 3.18 -3.06 -13.69
N ASP A 259 3.24 -2.28 -12.62
CA ASP A 259 4.24 -1.23 -12.34
C ASP A 259 5.68 -1.70 -12.65
N ALA A 260 6.08 -2.86 -12.11
CA ALA A 260 7.44 -3.38 -12.29
C ALA A 260 7.76 -3.93 -13.69
N ILE A 261 6.77 -4.34 -14.51
CA ILE A 261 7.04 -4.74 -15.89
C ILE A 261 7.11 -3.54 -16.83
N GLU A 262 6.39 -2.45 -16.52
CA GLU A 262 6.51 -1.16 -17.23
C GLU A 262 7.86 -0.50 -16.95
N ASP A 263 8.31 -0.47 -15.68
CA ASP A 263 9.68 -0.10 -15.28
C ASP A 263 10.77 -0.89 -16.03
N GLU A 264 10.48 -2.14 -16.38
CA GLU A 264 11.38 -3.04 -17.14
C GLU A 264 11.24 -2.90 -18.67
N GLY A 265 10.46 -1.94 -19.16
CA GLY A 265 10.28 -1.63 -20.58
C GLY A 265 9.19 -2.44 -21.30
N THR A 266 8.34 -3.18 -20.57
CA THR A 266 7.15 -3.81 -21.15
C THR A 266 6.05 -2.76 -21.29
N LEU A 267 5.98 -2.10 -22.45
CA LEU A 267 5.01 -1.02 -22.75
C LEU A 267 4.15 -1.38 -23.97
N ASP A 268 3.54 -2.57 -23.90
CA ASP A 268 2.65 -3.15 -24.91
C ASP A 268 1.36 -3.73 -24.29
N GLU A 269 0.57 -4.48 -25.07
CA GLU A 269 -0.64 -5.16 -24.61
C GLU A 269 -0.43 -6.01 -23.32
N SER A 270 0.77 -6.51 -23.06
CA SER A 270 1.10 -7.26 -21.85
C SER A 270 0.98 -6.41 -20.58
N ALA A 271 1.35 -5.13 -20.65
CA ALA A 271 1.16 -4.16 -19.56
C ALA A 271 -0.32 -3.87 -19.34
N LYS A 272 -1.06 -3.62 -20.43
CA LYS A 272 -2.52 -3.44 -20.42
C LYS A 272 -3.24 -4.64 -19.78
N PHE A 273 -2.85 -5.87 -20.12
CA PHE A 273 -3.38 -7.09 -19.49
C PHE A 273 -2.97 -7.22 -18.02
N ALA A 274 -1.78 -6.78 -17.63
CA ALA A 274 -1.35 -6.76 -16.23
C ALA A 274 -2.20 -5.79 -15.39
N TRP A 275 -2.46 -4.58 -15.91
CA TRP A 275 -3.33 -3.58 -15.27
C TRP A 275 -4.81 -3.98 -15.26
N GLN A 276 -5.33 -4.62 -16.31
CA GLN A 276 -6.66 -5.25 -16.29
C GLN A 276 -6.79 -6.30 -15.18
N ALA A 277 -5.77 -7.14 -14.99
CA ALA A 277 -5.74 -8.12 -13.92
C ALA A 277 -5.62 -7.46 -12.52
N ALA A 278 -4.85 -6.37 -12.41
CA ALA A 278 -4.73 -5.58 -11.20
C ALA A 278 -6.06 -4.91 -10.81
N ASN A 279 -6.75 -4.29 -11.77
CA ASN A 279 -8.08 -3.71 -11.59
C ASN A 279 -9.10 -4.75 -11.09
N LYS A 280 -9.09 -5.94 -11.69
CA LYS A 280 -9.96 -7.06 -11.28
C LYS A 280 -9.71 -7.52 -9.84
N ASP A 281 -8.45 -7.60 -9.42
CA ASP A 281 -8.11 -7.93 -8.03
C ASP A 281 -8.51 -6.78 -7.07
N TRP A 282 -8.38 -5.52 -7.50
CA TRP A 282 -8.75 -4.35 -6.71
C TRP A 282 -10.27 -4.26 -6.48
N ASP A 283 -11.08 -4.43 -7.53
CA ASP A 283 -12.55 -4.54 -7.40
C ASP A 283 -12.95 -5.76 -6.56
N SER A 284 -12.30 -6.92 -6.74
CA SER A 284 -12.57 -8.12 -5.92
C SER A 284 -12.34 -7.85 -4.43
N PHE A 285 -11.33 -7.04 -4.08
CA PHE A 285 -11.12 -6.54 -2.72
C PHE A 285 -12.18 -5.50 -2.32
N GLY A 286 -12.60 -4.63 -3.24
CA GLY A 286 -13.73 -3.72 -3.09
C GLY A 286 -15.05 -4.39 -2.71
N GLN A 287 -15.36 -5.52 -3.33
CA GLN A 287 -16.59 -6.29 -3.07
C GLN A 287 -16.50 -7.22 -1.85
N ARG A 288 -15.33 -7.34 -1.22
CA ARG A 288 -15.12 -8.23 -0.05
C ARG A 288 -15.78 -7.69 1.21
N ASP A 289 -16.34 -8.59 2.01
CA ASP A 289 -16.83 -8.26 3.35
C ASP A 289 -15.64 -8.06 4.31
N ILE A 290 -15.46 -6.82 4.79
CA ILE A 290 -14.42 -6.42 5.72
C ILE A 290 -15.05 -6.15 7.09
N GLU A 291 -14.67 -6.92 8.10
CA GLU A 291 -15.09 -6.67 9.49
C GLU A 291 -14.47 -5.38 10.03
N THR A 292 -15.29 -4.54 10.65
CA THR A 292 -14.87 -3.26 11.23
C THR A 292 -14.63 -3.38 12.73
N THR A 293 -13.87 -2.43 13.30
CA THR A 293 -13.67 -2.32 14.75
C THR A 293 -14.96 -2.07 15.56
N GLU A 294 -16.08 -1.84 14.87
CA GLU A 294 -17.39 -1.57 15.46
C GLU A 294 -18.36 -2.77 15.39
N GLY A 295 -17.88 -3.96 14.99
CA GLY A 295 -18.65 -5.22 15.03
C GLY A 295 -19.66 -5.39 13.90
N PHE A 296 -19.47 -4.70 12.77
CA PHE A 296 -20.25 -4.91 11.54
C PHE A 296 -19.33 -4.95 10.31
N THR A 297 -19.79 -5.59 9.23
CA THR A 297 -19.05 -5.68 7.97
C THR A 297 -19.36 -4.53 7.01
N ILE A 298 -18.38 -4.16 6.19
CA ILE A 298 -18.51 -3.20 5.09
C ILE A 298 -17.95 -3.79 3.80
N LYS A 299 -18.28 -3.16 2.66
CA LYS A 299 -17.62 -3.37 1.36
C LYS A 299 -17.06 -2.02 0.91
N LEU A 300 -15.84 -1.98 0.36
CA LEU A 300 -15.26 -0.70 -0.07
C LEU A 300 -15.89 -0.21 -1.39
N GLY A 301 -16.39 -1.13 -2.22
CA GLY A 301 -17.12 -0.82 -3.46
C GLY A 301 -18.54 -0.29 -3.25
N SER A 302 -19.11 -0.34 -2.04
CA SER A 302 -20.49 0.13 -1.77
C SER A 302 -20.58 1.62 -1.40
N VAL A 303 -19.53 2.41 -1.66
CA VAL A 303 -19.50 3.85 -1.34
C VAL A 303 -20.66 4.62 -1.98
N GLU A 304 -20.88 4.46 -3.28
CA GLU A 304 -21.92 5.21 -3.98
C GLU A 304 -23.33 4.74 -3.61
N THR A 305 -23.53 3.42 -3.50
CA THR A 305 -24.82 2.85 -3.10
C THR A 305 -25.19 3.19 -1.65
N SER A 306 -24.21 3.30 -0.75
CA SER A 306 -24.45 3.73 0.62
C SER A 306 -24.72 5.24 0.73
N ARG A 307 -24.01 6.09 -0.01
CA ARG A 307 -24.29 7.53 -0.09
C ARG A 307 -25.68 7.81 -0.68
N LEU A 308 -26.05 7.15 -1.78
CA LEU A 308 -27.39 7.25 -2.37
C LEU A 308 -28.47 6.78 -1.39
N ARG A 309 -28.21 5.73 -0.59
CA ARG A 309 -29.16 5.27 0.44
C ARG A 309 -29.33 6.30 1.55
N VAL A 310 -28.27 6.97 1.99
CA VAL A 310 -28.37 8.08 2.96
C VAL A 310 -29.21 9.21 2.39
N ALA A 311 -28.89 9.70 1.18
CA ALA A 311 -29.60 10.80 0.53
C ALA A 311 -31.09 10.48 0.27
N ASP A 312 -31.42 9.24 -0.08
CA ASP A 312 -32.82 8.80 -0.25
C ASP A 312 -33.59 8.81 1.09
N ILE A 313 -32.98 8.38 2.20
CA ILE A 313 -33.61 8.45 3.53
C ILE A 313 -33.78 9.91 3.96
N GLU A 314 -32.80 10.79 3.72
CA GLU A 314 -32.93 12.22 3.99
C GLU A 314 -34.10 12.83 3.21
N ARG A 315 -34.20 12.55 1.91
CA ARG A 315 -35.30 12.99 1.06
C ARG A 315 -36.65 12.51 1.58
N GLN A 316 -36.80 11.23 1.92
CA GLN A 316 -38.03 10.69 2.52
C GLN A 316 -38.37 11.34 3.87
N PHE A 317 -37.37 11.67 4.67
CA PHE A 317 -37.55 12.36 5.95
C PHE A 317 -38.01 13.82 5.75
N ASP A 318 -37.41 14.52 4.80
CA ASP A 318 -37.75 15.91 4.51
C ASP A 318 -39.11 16.02 3.79
N GLU A 319 -39.49 15.05 2.95
CA GLU A 319 -40.86 14.90 2.42
C GLU A 319 -41.91 14.68 3.55
N LEU A 320 -41.56 13.91 4.60
CA LEU A 320 -42.46 13.66 5.73
C LEU A 320 -42.65 14.88 6.65
N THR A 321 -41.57 15.64 6.85
CA THR A 321 -41.44 16.70 7.87
C THR A 321 -41.52 18.13 7.32
N GLY A 322 -41.35 18.31 6.01
CA GLY A 322 -41.29 19.61 5.35
C GLY A 322 -40.20 20.50 5.94
N ASN A 323 -40.46 21.80 6.02
CA ASN A 323 -39.48 22.79 6.50
C ASN A 323 -39.19 22.71 8.02
N ARG A 324 -39.69 21.70 8.75
CA ARG A 324 -39.58 21.66 10.21
C ARG A 324 -38.14 21.65 10.72
N ARG A 325 -37.22 20.98 10.02
CA ARG A 325 -35.78 20.99 10.33
C ARG A 325 -35.21 22.42 10.25
N GLU A 326 -35.60 23.20 9.25
CA GLU A 326 -35.20 24.60 9.12
C GLU A 326 -35.85 25.53 10.15
N GLU A 327 -37.12 25.32 10.49
CA GLU A 327 -37.80 26.10 11.53
C GLU A 327 -37.06 26.00 12.86
N ILE A 328 -36.67 24.79 13.25
CA ILE A 328 -35.90 24.55 14.47
C ILE A 328 -34.51 25.19 14.35
N ARG A 329 -33.84 25.07 13.20
CA ARG A 329 -32.54 25.74 12.94
C ARG A 329 -32.65 27.26 13.11
N LYS A 330 -33.67 27.90 12.51
CA LYS A 330 -33.94 29.35 12.61
C LYS A 330 -34.25 29.77 14.06
N GLN A 331 -35.05 28.99 14.79
CA GLN A 331 -35.34 29.23 16.21
C GLN A 331 -34.11 29.08 17.12
N ARG A 332 -33.17 28.18 16.81
CA ARG A 332 -31.90 28.05 17.54
C ARG A 332 -30.94 29.17 17.17
N PHE A 333 -30.89 29.58 15.90
CA PHE A 333 -30.07 30.69 15.42
C PHE A 333 -30.40 32.00 16.13
N GLY A 334 -31.69 32.36 16.22
CA GLY A 334 -32.15 33.54 16.95
C GLY A 334 -31.93 33.51 18.48
N LYS A 335 -31.40 32.41 19.04
CA LYS A 335 -31.00 32.29 20.46
C LYS A 335 -29.48 32.39 20.66
N LEU A 336 -28.68 32.43 19.59
CA LEU A 336 -27.23 32.68 19.67
C LEU A 336 -26.95 34.15 19.99
N SER A 337 -25.77 34.45 20.52
CA SER A 337 -25.33 35.84 20.71
C SER A 337 -25.19 36.56 19.36
N GLN A 338 -25.32 37.89 19.38
CA GLN A 338 -25.22 38.71 18.16
C GLN A 338 -23.89 38.48 17.44
N GLU A 339 -22.77 38.45 18.18
CA GLU A 339 -21.42 38.19 17.66
C GLU A 339 -21.33 36.87 16.87
N VAL A 340 -21.99 35.81 17.34
CA VAL A 340 -22.01 34.51 16.64
C VAL A 340 -22.93 34.56 15.42
N GLN A 341 -24.08 35.26 15.51
CA GLN A 341 -24.95 35.45 14.34
C GLN A 341 -24.23 36.25 13.24
N ASP A 342 -23.52 37.30 13.61
CA ASP A 342 -22.71 38.13 12.70
C ASP A 342 -21.57 37.30 12.08
N ALA A 343 -20.91 36.44 12.86
CA ALA A 343 -19.91 35.48 12.36
C ALA A 343 -20.49 34.51 11.31
N PHE A 344 -21.73 34.01 11.49
CA PHE A 344 -22.41 33.19 10.47
C PHE A 344 -22.80 33.97 9.21
N ASN A 345 -23.13 35.27 9.34
CA ASN A 345 -23.57 36.13 8.24
C ASN A 345 -22.41 36.75 7.43
N THR A 346 -21.19 36.74 7.97
CA THR A 346 -19.98 37.23 7.28
C THR A 346 -19.62 36.26 6.13
N PRO A 347 -19.32 36.70 4.89
CA PRO A 347 -18.85 35.82 3.81
C PRO A 347 -17.59 35.02 4.20
N ASP A 348 -17.42 33.80 3.69
CA ASP A 348 -16.27 32.95 4.07
C ASP A 348 -14.91 33.61 3.75
N GLU A 349 -14.83 34.35 2.65
CA GLU A 349 -13.65 35.12 2.22
C GLU A 349 -13.29 36.28 3.18
N GLU A 350 -14.26 36.76 3.97
CA GLU A 350 -14.10 37.90 4.89
C GLU A 350 -14.06 37.46 6.37
N LYS A 351 -14.25 36.16 6.66
CA LYS A 351 -14.25 35.63 8.04
C LYS A 351 -12.85 35.69 8.66
N THR A 352 -12.77 36.30 9.83
CA THR A 352 -11.59 36.20 10.71
C THR A 352 -11.46 34.77 11.29
N PRO A 353 -10.25 34.34 11.71
CA PRO A 353 -10.06 33.04 12.36
C PRO A 353 -10.93 32.81 13.60
N GLU A 354 -11.24 33.88 14.35
CA GLU A 354 -12.15 33.82 15.50
C GLU A 354 -13.61 33.60 15.07
N GLN A 355 -14.06 34.24 13.98
CA GLN A 355 -15.38 33.99 13.39
C GLN A 355 -15.50 32.57 12.83
N PHE A 356 -14.47 32.04 12.17
CA PHE A 356 -14.42 30.62 11.79
C PHE A 356 -14.58 29.69 12.99
N ARG A 357 -13.85 29.94 14.10
CA ARG A 357 -13.98 29.14 15.33
C ARG A 357 -15.39 29.25 15.92
N MET A 358 -15.96 30.45 16.00
CA MET A 358 -17.33 30.69 16.48
C MET A 358 -18.39 29.98 15.62
N VAL A 359 -18.25 29.98 14.29
CA VAL A 359 -19.13 29.26 13.38
C VAL A 359 -19.02 27.75 13.59
N PHE A 360 -17.80 27.22 13.65
CA PHE A 360 -17.55 25.79 13.87
C PHE A 360 -18.14 25.30 15.21
N GLU A 361 -17.83 25.97 16.32
CA GLU A 361 -18.31 25.63 17.67
C GLU A 361 -19.85 25.67 17.82
N ASN A 362 -20.55 26.44 16.98
CA ASN A 362 -22.00 26.62 17.07
C ASN A 362 -22.80 25.91 15.97
N THR A 363 -22.16 25.43 14.90
CA THR A 363 -22.85 24.74 13.79
C THR A 363 -23.58 23.48 14.28
N ALA A 364 -22.95 22.66 15.11
CA ALA A 364 -23.57 21.46 15.69
C ALA A 364 -24.78 21.79 16.59
N LYS A 365 -24.80 22.96 17.24
CA LYS A 365 -25.93 23.40 18.10
C LYS A 365 -27.16 23.77 17.26
N LEU A 366 -26.94 24.29 16.05
CA LEU A 366 -27.99 24.67 15.10
C LEU A 366 -28.64 23.47 14.41
N ALA A 367 -27.93 22.35 14.26
CA ALA A 367 -28.45 21.13 13.66
C ALA A 367 -29.50 20.47 14.56
N ALA A 368 -30.70 20.25 14.03
CA ALA A 368 -31.73 19.41 14.66
C ALA A 368 -31.57 17.98 14.16
N SER A 369 -31.38 17.01 15.06
CA SER A 369 -31.29 15.61 14.65
C SER A 369 -32.63 15.10 14.11
N MET A 370 -32.61 14.15 13.16
CA MET A 370 -33.85 13.53 12.66
C MET A 370 -34.73 12.99 13.80
N LYS A 371 -34.11 12.47 14.87
CA LYS A 371 -34.82 11.97 16.05
C LYS A 371 -35.55 13.07 16.82
N GLU A 372 -34.92 14.24 17.02
CA GLU A 372 -35.57 15.41 17.62
C GLU A 372 -36.75 15.89 16.78
N VAL A 373 -36.52 16.08 15.47
CA VAL A 373 -37.57 16.54 14.54
C VAL A 373 -38.73 15.55 14.52
N ALA A 374 -38.46 14.24 14.49
CA ALA A 374 -39.46 13.18 14.52
C ALA A 374 -40.32 13.19 15.80
N LEU A 375 -39.71 13.49 16.96
CA LEU A 375 -40.42 13.56 18.25
C LEU A 375 -41.39 14.75 18.34
N GLU A 376 -41.17 15.82 17.57
CA GLU A 376 -42.07 16.98 17.49
C GLU A 376 -43.22 16.81 16.47
N LEU A 377 -43.22 15.74 15.66
CA LEU A 377 -44.27 15.50 14.67
C LEU A 377 -45.61 15.14 15.32
N GLU A 378 -46.67 15.31 14.54
CA GLU A 378 -47.98 14.75 14.86
C GLU A 378 -47.88 13.24 15.11
N LYS A 379 -48.61 12.72 16.11
CA LYS A 379 -48.57 11.29 16.52
C LYS A 379 -48.76 10.29 15.37
N SER A 380 -49.50 10.67 14.34
CA SER A 380 -49.73 9.89 13.12
C SER A 380 -48.47 9.70 12.26
N LYS A 381 -47.55 10.67 12.28
CA LYS A 381 -46.28 10.68 11.54
C LYS A 381 -45.06 10.33 12.39
N GLN A 382 -45.15 10.53 13.71
CA GLN A 382 -44.06 10.37 14.67
C GLN A 382 -43.36 9.00 14.59
N LEU A 383 -44.12 7.91 14.46
CA LEU A 383 -43.54 6.55 14.31
C LEU A 383 -42.72 6.41 13.02
N THR A 384 -43.25 6.90 11.89
CA THR A 384 -42.56 6.85 10.59
C THR A 384 -41.30 7.71 10.60
N GLY A 385 -41.35 8.90 11.22
CA GLY A 385 -40.18 9.78 11.37
C GLY A 385 -39.10 9.16 12.25
N LEU A 386 -39.48 8.50 13.35
CA LEU A 386 -38.53 7.81 14.23
C LEU A 386 -37.85 6.63 13.52
N ARG A 387 -38.61 5.83 12.74
CA ARG A 387 -38.04 4.76 11.91
C ARG A 387 -37.04 5.31 10.89
N LEU A 388 -37.39 6.37 10.15
CA LEU A 388 -36.48 6.99 9.18
C LEU A 388 -35.22 7.56 9.86
N ALA A 389 -35.34 8.12 11.07
CA ALA A 389 -34.20 8.61 11.84
C ALA A 389 -33.23 7.47 12.25
N GLU A 390 -33.74 6.28 12.57
CA GLU A 390 -32.95 5.10 12.92
C GLU A 390 -32.31 4.44 11.68
N GLU A 391 -33.05 4.35 10.57
CA GLU A 391 -32.52 3.92 9.27
C GLU A 391 -31.41 4.86 8.79
N TYR A 392 -31.61 6.18 8.89
CA TYR A 392 -30.58 7.18 8.58
C TYR A 392 -29.34 6.98 9.44
N ALA A 393 -29.48 6.90 10.76
CA ALA A 393 -28.34 6.75 11.66
C ALA A 393 -27.52 5.49 11.37
N THR A 394 -28.18 4.41 10.93
CA THR A 394 -27.53 3.16 10.52
C THR A 394 -26.83 3.31 9.15
N ALA A 395 -27.50 3.91 8.16
CA ALA A 395 -26.95 4.10 6.82
C ALA A 395 -25.78 5.10 6.80
N ASP A 396 -25.91 6.23 7.50
CA ASP A 396 -24.88 7.26 7.66
C ASP A 396 -23.64 6.70 8.37
N ARG A 397 -23.83 5.91 9.43
CA ARG A 397 -22.73 5.21 10.12
C ARG A 397 -22.01 4.23 9.20
N TYR A 398 -22.75 3.48 8.38
CA TYR A 398 -22.17 2.57 7.38
C TYR A 398 -21.38 3.34 6.31
N ALA A 399 -21.99 4.35 5.67
CA ALA A 399 -21.35 5.16 4.63
C ALA A 399 -20.06 5.84 5.13
N LYS A 400 -20.10 6.48 6.30
CA LYS A 400 -18.91 7.07 6.94
C LYS A 400 -17.83 6.04 7.24
N LYS A 401 -18.19 4.80 7.57
CA LYS A 401 -17.23 3.72 7.82
C LYS A 401 -16.58 3.22 6.53
N VAL A 402 -17.36 3.09 5.45
CA VAL A 402 -16.85 2.82 4.08
C VAL A 402 -15.86 3.91 3.66
N ASP A 403 -16.25 5.19 3.76
CA ASP A 403 -15.38 6.32 3.40
C ASP A 403 -14.11 6.41 4.27
N ALA A 404 -14.19 6.06 5.55
CA ALA A 404 -13.01 6.00 6.42
C ALA A 404 -12.04 4.87 6.03
N TYR A 405 -12.56 3.68 5.67
CA TYR A 405 -11.74 2.52 5.31
C TYR A 405 -11.17 2.64 3.87
N ARG A 406 -11.92 3.23 2.93
CA ARG A 406 -11.41 3.60 1.59
C ARG A 406 -10.21 4.53 1.68
N ARG A 407 -10.25 5.53 2.56
CA ARG A 407 -9.10 6.45 2.79
C ARG A 407 -7.89 5.73 3.39
N GLN A 408 -8.07 4.83 4.37
CA GLN A 408 -6.96 4.09 4.99
C GLN A 408 -6.15 3.22 4.00
N THR A 409 -6.76 2.77 2.90
CA THR A 409 -6.09 1.94 1.88
C THR A 409 -5.65 2.71 0.64
N ASN A 410 -5.95 4.01 0.59
CA ASN A 410 -5.93 4.88 -0.60
C ASN A 410 -6.72 4.29 -1.79
N TYR A 411 -7.91 3.74 -1.51
CA TYR A 411 -8.69 2.98 -2.48
C TYR A 411 -9.05 3.73 -3.77
N PRO A 412 -9.54 5.00 -3.73
CA PRO A 412 -9.92 5.72 -4.96
C PRO A 412 -8.75 5.97 -5.91
N TYR A 413 -7.56 6.23 -5.36
CA TYR A 413 -6.34 6.42 -6.16
C TYR A 413 -5.92 5.10 -6.83
N TRP A 414 -5.87 3.97 -6.10
CA TRP A 414 -5.49 2.68 -6.70
C TRP A 414 -6.52 2.21 -7.76
N GLU A 415 -7.81 2.48 -7.52
CA GLU A 415 -8.89 2.26 -8.48
C GLU A 415 -8.71 3.14 -9.74
N GLY A 416 -8.46 4.44 -9.57
CA GLY A 416 -8.18 5.37 -10.67
C GLY A 416 -6.93 5.00 -11.47
N ARG A 417 -5.82 4.68 -10.80
CA ARG A 417 -4.57 4.24 -11.44
C ARG A 417 -4.76 2.95 -12.23
N CYS A 418 -5.40 1.94 -11.63
CA CYS A 418 -5.70 0.70 -12.35
C CYS A 418 -6.52 0.95 -13.63
N ILE A 419 -7.43 1.92 -13.63
CA ILE A 419 -8.24 2.28 -14.81
C ILE A 419 -7.40 3.05 -15.85
N ALA A 420 -6.64 4.07 -15.43
CA ALA A 420 -5.88 4.93 -16.32
C ALA A 420 -4.77 4.19 -17.08
N GLU A 421 -4.07 3.27 -16.42
CA GLU A 421 -2.95 2.51 -17.02
C GLU A 421 -3.45 1.41 -18.01
N GLN A 422 -4.77 1.22 -18.13
CA GLN A 422 -5.38 0.44 -19.22
C GLN A 422 -5.64 1.27 -20.48
N ASP A 423 -5.50 2.59 -20.43
CA ASP A 423 -5.68 3.47 -21.58
C ASP A 423 -4.43 3.45 -22.48
N ASP A 424 -4.66 3.34 -23.79
CA ASP A 424 -3.59 3.36 -24.79
C ASP A 424 -2.80 4.68 -24.73
N ARG A 425 -3.44 5.79 -24.35
CA ARG A 425 -2.79 7.09 -24.12
C ARG A 425 -1.73 7.04 -23.02
N THR A 426 -1.97 6.29 -21.94
CA THR A 426 -1.05 6.19 -20.80
C THR A 426 0.15 5.31 -21.15
N ILE A 427 -0.08 4.21 -21.86
CA ILE A 427 0.98 3.33 -22.39
C ILE A 427 1.84 4.12 -23.39
N ASP A 428 1.22 4.87 -24.30
CA ASP A 428 1.91 5.75 -25.25
C ASP A 428 2.72 6.83 -24.53
N ALA A 429 2.15 7.50 -23.51
CA ALA A 429 2.84 8.51 -22.71
C ALA A 429 4.10 7.95 -22.02
N ARG A 430 4.00 6.78 -21.39
CA ARG A 430 5.14 6.07 -20.78
C ARG A 430 6.19 5.68 -21.83
N ARG A 431 5.75 5.14 -22.97
CA ARG A 431 6.63 4.71 -24.05
C ARG A 431 7.38 5.87 -24.69
N PHE A 432 6.72 7.01 -24.89
CA PHE A 432 7.37 8.21 -25.42
C PHE A 432 8.41 8.79 -24.45
N VAL A 433 8.16 8.79 -23.12
CA VAL A 433 9.20 9.16 -22.13
C VAL A 433 10.39 8.20 -22.19
N MET A 434 10.15 6.89 -22.35
CA MET A 434 11.22 5.89 -22.45
C MET A 434 12.06 6.09 -23.73
N GLU A 435 11.40 6.12 -24.90
CA GLU A 435 12.03 6.37 -26.21
C GLU A 435 12.81 7.70 -26.22
N ALA A 436 12.30 8.76 -25.58
CA ALA A 436 12.98 10.04 -25.48
C ALA A 436 14.26 9.98 -24.64
N ASN A 437 14.26 9.22 -23.53
CA ASN A 437 15.47 9.02 -22.72
C ASN A 437 16.51 8.13 -23.45
N GLU A 438 16.07 7.10 -24.18
CA GLU A 438 16.97 6.29 -25.02
C GLU A 438 17.66 7.14 -26.11
N LEU A 439 16.89 7.96 -26.83
CA LEU A 439 17.42 8.90 -27.83
C LEU A 439 18.39 9.94 -27.23
N LEU A 440 18.14 10.37 -25.99
CA LEU A 440 19.04 11.27 -25.26
C LEU A 440 20.38 10.59 -24.92
N ASP A 441 20.36 9.31 -24.51
CA ASP A 441 21.57 8.52 -24.27
C ASP A 441 22.34 8.23 -25.58
N GLU A 442 21.65 8.16 -26.72
CA GLU A 442 22.24 8.13 -28.07
C GLU A 442 22.71 9.51 -28.59
N ALA A 443 22.45 10.60 -27.85
CA ALA A 443 22.72 12.00 -28.19
C ALA A 443 21.94 12.54 -29.42
N GLU A 444 20.79 11.96 -29.73
CA GLU A 444 19.87 12.34 -30.82
C GLU A 444 18.82 13.39 -30.33
N LEU A 445 19.32 14.57 -29.92
CA LEU A 445 18.56 15.59 -29.18
C LEU A 445 17.22 15.99 -29.82
N ASP A 446 17.21 16.31 -31.11
CA ASP A 446 16.01 16.80 -31.81
C ASP A 446 14.85 15.77 -31.76
N LYS A 447 15.19 14.48 -31.88
CA LYS A 447 14.21 13.37 -31.79
C LYS A 447 13.77 13.13 -30.36
N ALA A 448 14.66 13.29 -29.38
CA ALA A 448 14.31 13.20 -27.97
C ALA A 448 13.29 14.28 -27.58
N ILE A 449 13.46 15.52 -28.08
CA ILE A 449 12.50 16.61 -27.90
C ILE A 449 11.13 16.25 -28.52
N GLU A 450 11.09 15.84 -29.79
CA GLU A 450 9.83 15.41 -30.47
C GLU A 450 9.10 14.32 -29.66
N LYS A 451 9.83 13.37 -29.07
CA LYS A 451 9.26 12.32 -28.23
C LYS A 451 8.77 12.81 -26.88
N PHE A 452 9.48 13.75 -26.24
CA PHE A 452 8.99 14.38 -25.02
C PHE A 452 7.71 15.20 -25.26
N ASP A 453 7.62 15.94 -26.36
CA ASP A 453 6.42 16.72 -26.71
C ASP A 453 5.18 15.82 -26.80
N LEU A 454 5.30 14.70 -27.53
CA LEU A 454 4.26 13.67 -27.62
C LEU A 454 3.92 13.05 -26.26
N ALA A 455 4.91 12.89 -25.37
CA ALA A 455 4.69 12.40 -24.01
C ALA A 455 3.91 13.40 -23.15
N TRP A 456 4.20 14.70 -23.25
CA TRP A 456 3.56 15.74 -22.45
C TRP A 456 2.10 15.96 -22.85
N ASP A 457 1.79 15.96 -24.15
CA ASP A 457 0.40 15.99 -24.64
C ASP A 457 -0.41 14.78 -24.16
N ALA A 458 0.20 13.59 -24.19
CA ALA A 458 -0.44 12.36 -23.73
C ALA A 458 -0.66 12.37 -22.19
N TRP A 459 0.36 12.73 -21.40
CA TRP A 459 0.24 12.85 -19.94
C TRP A 459 -0.77 13.92 -19.51
N SER A 460 -0.80 15.08 -20.20
CA SER A 460 -1.78 16.14 -19.95
C SER A 460 -3.20 15.64 -20.17
N SER A 461 -3.42 14.88 -21.26
CA SER A 461 -4.70 14.23 -21.56
C SER A 461 -5.10 13.17 -20.52
N VAL A 462 -4.13 12.41 -19.98
CA VAL A 462 -4.37 11.41 -18.94
C VAL A 462 -4.71 12.07 -17.61
N TYR A 463 -4.02 13.14 -17.21
CA TYR A 463 -4.31 13.87 -15.97
C TYR A 463 -5.64 14.67 -16.03
N GLU A 464 -6.11 15.08 -17.21
CA GLU A 464 -7.45 15.67 -17.36
C GLU A 464 -8.57 14.66 -16.99
N ASP A 465 -8.45 13.41 -17.43
CA ASP A 465 -9.43 12.35 -17.13
C ASP A 465 -9.18 11.68 -15.76
N HIS A 466 -7.93 11.67 -15.27
CA HIS A 466 -7.49 11.00 -14.05
C HIS A 466 -6.67 11.92 -13.12
N PRO A 467 -7.26 13.01 -12.59
CA PRO A 467 -6.54 14.02 -11.81
C PRO A 467 -5.98 13.49 -10.48
N LEU A 468 -6.43 12.32 -9.99
CA LEU A 468 -5.83 11.66 -8.82
C LEU A 468 -4.40 11.13 -9.05
N LEU A 469 -3.89 11.13 -10.28
CA LEU A 469 -2.54 10.67 -10.59
C LEU A 469 -1.47 11.78 -10.52
N VAL A 470 -1.88 13.03 -10.31
CA VAL A 470 -0.92 14.15 -10.14
C VAL A 470 -0.15 14.09 -8.83
N SER A 471 -0.57 13.24 -7.89
CA SER A 471 0.06 12.97 -6.58
C SER A 471 0.62 11.55 -6.45
N ASP A 472 0.96 10.92 -7.58
CA ASP A 472 1.53 9.57 -7.62
C ASP A 472 3.05 9.54 -7.37
N GLU A 473 3.58 8.37 -6.99
CA GLU A 473 5.01 8.06 -7.02
C GLU A 473 5.60 8.33 -8.42
N SER A 474 4.85 8.02 -9.48
CA SER A 474 5.22 8.33 -10.87
C SER A 474 5.27 9.82 -11.20
N ALA A 475 4.63 10.70 -10.43
CA ALA A 475 4.71 12.15 -10.61
C ALA A 475 6.14 12.67 -10.36
N MET A 476 6.89 12.04 -9.45
CA MET A 476 8.30 12.38 -9.19
C MET A 476 9.20 12.00 -10.37
N ASP A 477 8.99 10.84 -10.98
CA ASP A 477 9.74 10.39 -12.17
C ASP A 477 9.38 11.21 -13.41
N LEU A 478 8.11 11.59 -13.55
CA LEU A 478 7.65 12.53 -14.57
C LEU A 478 8.33 13.89 -14.39
N MET A 479 8.35 14.43 -13.17
CA MET A 479 9.05 15.68 -12.84
C MET A 479 10.57 15.61 -13.11
N SER A 480 11.20 14.47 -12.82
CA SER A 480 12.62 14.21 -13.18
C SER A 480 12.84 14.31 -14.70
N SER A 481 11.90 13.77 -15.48
CA SER A 481 11.92 13.80 -16.95
C SER A 481 11.64 15.20 -17.51
N ILE A 482 10.67 15.94 -16.95
CA ILE A 482 10.40 17.35 -17.30
C ILE A 482 11.63 18.23 -17.02
N ARG A 483 12.32 18.03 -15.88
CA ARG A 483 13.59 18.73 -15.57
C ARG A 483 14.75 18.31 -16.47
N ARG A 484 14.70 17.16 -17.17
CA ARG A 484 15.65 16.84 -18.25
C ARG A 484 15.26 17.65 -19.50
N TYR A 485 14.00 17.59 -19.91
CA TYR A 485 13.45 18.30 -21.06
C TYR A 485 13.71 19.82 -21.01
N ALA A 486 13.41 20.51 -19.91
CA ALA A 486 13.71 21.94 -19.78
C ALA A 486 15.19 22.28 -20.02
N ARG A 487 16.11 21.46 -19.50
CA ARG A 487 17.57 21.63 -19.71
C ARG A 487 18.02 21.35 -21.15
N MET A 488 17.21 20.69 -21.97
CA MET A 488 17.52 20.43 -23.38
C MET A 488 17.13 21.59 -24.29
N LEU A 489 16.15 22.41 -23.88
CA LEU A 489 15.74 23.61 -24.63
C LEU A 489 16.74 24.78 -24.49
N ASP A 490 17.67 24.71 -23.52
CA ASP A 490 18.56 25.82 -23.10
C ASP A 490 17.78 27.07 -22.63
N GLU A 491 16.54 26.85 -22.16
CA GLU A 491 15.64 27.87 -21.60
C GLU A 491 15.63 27.80 -20.05
N GLU A 492 15.53 28.96 -19.40
CA GLU A 492 15.48 29.04 -17.92
C GLU A 492 14.09 28.66 -17.37
N ASP A 493 13.05 28.87 -18.19
CA ASP A 493 11.64 28.56 -17.93
C ASP A 493 11.08 27.61 -19.00
N LEU A 494 9.98 26.92 -18.69
CA LEU A 494 9.24 26.10 -19.68
C LEU A 494 8.38 26.99 -20.61
N PRO A 495 8.04 26.54 -21.84
CA PRO A 495 7.14 27.26 -22.74
C PRO A 495 5.80 27.66 -22.10
N GLU A 496 5.27 28.84 -22.43
CA GLU A 496 4.01 29.36 -21.86
C GLU A 496 2.80 28.44 -22.15
N ASP A 497 2.85 27.66 -23.23
CA ASP A 497 1.84 26.70 -23.67
C ASP A 497 2.11 25.25 -23.28
N PHE A 498 3.14 24.99 -22.44
CA PHE A 498 3.55 23.66 -22.03
C PHE A 498 2.39 22.82 -21.42
N PRO A 499 2.07 21.63 -21.95
CA PRO A 499 0.86 20.87 -21.58
C PRO A 499 0.71 20.50 -20.10
N LEU A 500 1.83 20.47 -19.36
CA LEU A 500 1.88 20.10 -17.95
C LEU A 500 2.21 21.30 -17.02
N THR A 501 2.01 22.56 -17.45
CA THR A 501 2.30 23.76 -16.63
C THR A 501 1.65 23.69 -15.25
N VAL A 502 0.35 23.42 -15.18
CA VAL A 502 -0.38 23.35 -13.89
C VAL A 502 0.13 22.23 -12.98
N PHE A 503 0.56 21.11 -13.56
CA PHE A 503 1.18 20.02 -12.82
C PHE A 503 2.53 20.47 -12.23
N VAL A 504 3.37 21.15 -13.03
CA VAL A 504 4.67 21.66 -12.58
C VAL A 504 4.52 22.74 -11.51
N GLU A 505 3.57 23.66 -11.66
CA GLU A 505 3.24 24.68 -10.65
C GLU A 505 2.88 24.02 -9.32
N MET A 506 1.92 23.10 -9.31
CA MET A 506 1.45 22.45 -8.08
C MET A 506 2.52 21.58 -7.42
N GLN A 507 3.34 20.86 -8.19
CA GLN A 507 4.47 20.10 -7.67
C GLN A 507 5.57 20.98 -7.06
N ASN A 508 5.74 22.23 -7.53
CA ASN A 508 6.64 23.20 -6.91
C ASN A 508 6.02 23.90 -5.67
N GLU A 509 4.70 23.81 -5.49
CA GLU A 509 3.97 24.29 -4.30
C GLU A 509 3.83 23.22 -3.19
N ASP A 510 4.36 22.01 -3.41
CA ASP A 510 4.06 20.80 -2.59
C ASP A 510 2.54 20.54 -2.47
N ASN A 511 1.77 20.83 -3.53
CA ASN A 511 0.30 20.72 -3.56
C ASN A 511 -0.17 19.49 -4.35
N GLU A 512 -0.82 18.55 -3.65
CA GLU A 512 -1.27 17.26 -4.17
C GLU A 512 -2.81 17.18 -4.38
N ASP A 513 -3.54 18.31 -4.26
CA ASP A 513 -5.01 18.32 -4.31
C ASP A 513 -5.57 18.17 -5.75
N ALA A 514 -6.13 17.01 -6.05
CA ALA A 514 -6.69 16.69 -7.37
C ALA A 514 -7.91 17.56 -7.78
N ASP A 515 -8.70 18.06 -6.82
CA ASP A 515 -9.83 18.96 -7.10
C ASP A 515 -9.33 20.39 -7.40
N GLU A 516 -8.22 20.81 -6.78
CA GLU A 516 -7.51 22.03 -7.15
C GLU A 516 -6.83 21.91 -8.52
N TYR A 517 -6.14 20.80 -8.80
CA TYR A 517 -5.55 20.54 -10.12
C TYR A 517 -6.61 20.65 -11.22
N SER A 518 -7.73 19.97 -11.07
CA SER A 518 -8.85 19.99 -12.03
C SER A 518 -9.35 21.42 -12.29
N ARG A 519 -9.45 22.26 -11.25
CA ARG A 519 -9.87 23.67 -11.36
C ARG A 519 -8.82 24.55 -12.03
N ARG A 520 -7.55 24.44 -11.62
CA ARG A 520 -6.43 25.20 -12.21
C ARG A 520 -6.22 24.82 -13.68
N PHE A 521 -6.28 23.52 -14.01
CA PHE A 521 -6.13 23.00 -15.37
C PHE A 521 -7.22 23.48 -16.31
N ALA A 522 -8.50 23.45 -15.88
CA ALA A 522 -9.60 24.02 -16.65
C ALA A 522 -9.40 25.52 -16.96
N ALA A 523 -8.97 26.31 -15.97
CA ALA A 523 -8.69 27.74 -16.15
C ALA A 523 -7.46 28.01 -17.03
N TRP A 524 -6.42 27.17 -16.97
CA TRP A 524 -5.27 27.22 -17.87
C TRP A 524 -5.69 26.92 -19.31
N LYS A 525 -6.49 25.86 -19.52
CA LYS A 525 -7.00 25.45 -20.84
C LYS A 525 -7.88 26.52 -21.49
N GLU A 526 -8.69 27.25 -20.72
CA GLU A 526 -9.45 28.42 -21.19
C GLU A 526 -8.51 29.56 -21.64
N LYS A 527 -7.49 29.91 -20.85
CA LYS A 527 -6.49 30.92 -21.21
C LYS A 527 -5.74 30.55 -22.51
N GLN A 528 -5.34 29.28 -22.67
CA GLN A 528 -4.66 28.83 -23.90
C GLN A 528 -5.58 28.89 -25.12
N ALA A 529 -6.86 28.54 -24.96
CA ALA A 529 -7.85 28.69 -26.02
C ALA A 529 -8.04 30.17 -26.42
N GLU A 530 -8.10 31.09 -25.46
CA GLU A 530 -8.12 32.53 -25.73
C GLU A 530 -6.85 33.03 -26.43
N ALA A 531 -5.67 32.61 -25.98
CA ALA A 531 -4.39 33.00 -26.56
C ALA A 531 -4.29 32.54 -28.01
N LYS A 532 -4.63 31.27 -28.28
CA LYS A 532 -4.67 30.69 -29.62
C LYS A 532 -5.69 31.38 -30.53
N ALA A 533 -6.87 31.76 -30.00
CA ALA A 533 -7.86 32.53 -30.75
C ALA A 533 -7.35 33.94 -31.11
N LYS A 534 -6.71 34.64 -30.16
CA LYS A 534 -6.09 35.96 -30.38
C LYS A 534 -4.94 35.88 -31.38
N ALA A 535 -4.10 34.84 -31.32
CA ALA A 535 -3.02 34.60 -32.29
C ALA A 535 -3.58 34.37 -33.70
N THR A 536 -4.56 33.47 -33.84
CA THR A 536 -5.25 33.19 -35.12
C THR A 536 -5.87 34.47 -35.70
N GLN A 537 -6.50 35.29 -34.86
CA GLN A 537 -7.10 36.55 -35.31
C GLN A 537 -6.03 37.57 -35.74
N ALA A 538 -4.93 37.68 -35.00
CA ALA A 538 -3.82 38.57 -35.34
C ALA A 538 -3.07 38.15 -36.62
N GLU A 539 -3.05 36.85 -36.94
CA GLU A 539 -2.51 36.32 -38.19
C GLU A 539 -3.47 36.61 -39.37
N ALA A 540 -4.77 36.38 -39.19
CA ALA A 540 -5.80 36.73 -40.18
C ALA A 540 -5.88 38.25 -40.46
N ASP A 541 -5.64 39.10 -39.46
CA ASP A 541 -5.57 40.56 -39.66
C ASP A 541 -4.24 41.01 -40.30
N LYS A 542 -3.17 40.21 -40.26
CA LYS A 542 -1.92 40.43 -41.03
C LYS A 542 -2.04 39.99 -42.50
N GLU A 543 -2.88 39.01 -42.81
CA GLU A 543 -3.12 38.55 -44.20
C GLU A 543 -4.09 39.45 -44.99
N LYS A 544 -4.73 40.45 -44.37
CA LYS A 544 -5.47 41.48 -45.12
C LYS A 544 -4.51 42.35 -45.95
N PRO A 545 -4.66 42.41 -47.28
CA PRO A 545 -3.74 43.18 -48.12
C PRO A 545 -3.89 44.69 -47.89
N ALA A 546 -2.75 45.35 -47.65
CA ALA A 546 -2.70 46.80 -47.51
C ALA A 546 -2.89 47.50 -48.87
N ALA A 547 -3.90 48.36 -48.95
CA ALA A 547 -4.10 49.40 -49.96
C ALA A 547 -4.78 50.59 -49.27
N GLU A 548 -4.41 51.86 -49.49
CA GLU A 548 -3.33 52.45 -50.29
C GLU A 548 -3.08 53.87 -49.72
N GLU A 549 -1.83 54.38 -49.67
CA GLU A 549 -1.59 55.79 -49.33
C GLU A 549 -1.67 56.70 -50.57
N PRO A 550 -2.19 57.94 -50.45
CA PRO A 550 -2.50 58.79 -51.60
C PRO A 550 -1.26 59.52 -52.18
N LYS A 551 -1.25 59.72 -53.51
CA LYS A 551 -0.35 60.64 -54.21
C LYS A 551 -1.10 61.54 -55.19
N ASP A 552 -0.66 62.81 -55.24
CA ASP A 552 -1.22 63.89 -56.05
C ASP A 552 -0.62 63.97 -57.50
N PRO A 553 -1.20 64.78 -58.42
CA PRO A 553 -1.15 64.58 -59.90
C PRO A 553 -0.10 65.48 -60.61
N PRO A 554 -0.08 65.73 -61.96
CA PRO A 554 -0.95 65.26 -63.08
C PRO A 554 -0.25 64.85 -64.43
N ALA A 555 -1.01 64.31 -65.41
CA ALA A 555 -1.16 64.87 -66.80
C ALA A 555 -1.74 63.88 -67.88
N GLU A 556 -2.91 64.24 -68.43
CA GLU A 556 -3.50 63.99 -69.77
C GLU A 556 -3.66 62.60 -70.47
N LYS A 557 -4.73 62.53 -71.29
CA LYS A 557 -5.39 61.41 -72.03
C LYS A 557 -5.00 61.40 -73.54
N PRO A 558 -5.53 60.55 -74.47
CA PRO A 558 -6.61 59.52 -74.44
C PRO A 558 -6.16 58.11 -74.99
N GLU A 559 -6.97 57.06 -75.32
CA GLU A 559 -8.40 56.94 -75.69
C GLU A 559 -9.01 55.50 -75.62
N MET A 560 -10.23 55.38 -75.02
CA MET A 560 -11.43 54.50 -75.28
C MET A 560 -11.45 52.96 -75.51
N LYS A 561 -12.22 52.23 -74.64
CA LYS A 561 -13.52 51.48 -74.84
C LYS A 561 -13.66 50.22 -73.93
N GLU A 562 -14.48 50.22 -72.87
CA GLU A 562 -15.93 49.84 -72.75
C GLU A 562 -16.26 48.32 -72.85
N THR A 563 -16.44 47.58 -71.72
CA THR A 563 -17.71 47.20 -70.97
C THR A 563 -18.47 45.96 -71.50
N PRO A 564 -19.39 45.27 -70.76
CA PRO A 564 -19.85 45.38 -69.34
C PRO A 564 -19.75 44.03 -68.51
N ALA A 565 -19.72 44.02 -67.16
CA ALA A 565 -20.80 43.79 -66.15
C ALA A 565 -21.45 42.36 -66.12
N GLU A 566 -21.97 41.77 -65.01
CA GLU A 566 -22.40 42.26 -63.67
C GLU A 566 -22.67 41.08 -62.65
N LYS A 567 -22.51 41.30 -61.32
CA LYS A 567 -23.33 40.75 -60.15
C LYS A 567 -23.45 39.21 -59.86
N GLU A 568 -23.84 38.67 -58.68
CA GLU A 568 -24.19 39.17 -57.30
C GLU A 568 -24.17 38.03 -56.21
N SER A 569 -24.07 38.41 -54.92
CA SER A 569 -24.74 37.80 -53.72
C SER A 569 -24.33 36.46 -53.00
N ALA A 570 -24.13 36.60 -51.68
CA ALA A 570 -24.75 35.89 -50.52
C ALA A 570 -24.55 34.37 -50.19
N ASP A 571 -23.72 34.12 -49.17
CA ASP A 571 -24.05 33.60 -47.80
C ASP A 571 -25.01 32.39 -47.59
N LYS A 572 -24.52 31.33 -46.89
CA LYS A 572 -25.34 30.42 -46.04
C LYS A 572 -24.54 29.44 -45.14
N LYS A 573 -25.07 29.21 -43.92
CA LYS A 573 -24.67 28.17 -42.93
C LYS A 573 -25.18 26.77 -43.28
N ALA A 574 -24.58 25.70 -42.70
CA ALA A 574 -25.26 24.73 -41.80
C ALA A 574 -24.37 23.53 -41.37
N ASP A 575 -24.72 22.90 -40.25
CA ASP A 575 -24.11 21.72 -39.61
C ASP A 575 -24.34 20.38 -40.36
N ASP A 576 -23.56 19.32 -40.03
CA ASP A 576 -23.98 18.19 -39.14
C ASP A 576 -23.27 16.83 -39.47
N LYS A 577 -23.48 15.82 -38.62
CA LYS A 577 -22.65 14.62 -38.38
C LYS A 577 -22.87 13.38 -39.30
N LYS A 578 -21.83 12.52 -39.25
CA LYS A 578 -21.79 11.02 -39.28
C LYS A 578 -21.73 10.23 -40.61
N ALA A 579 -20.57 9.56 -40.77
CA ALA A 579 -20.31 8.11 -40.98
C ALA A 579 -21.10 7.27 -42.01
N ASP A 580 -20.37 6.46 -42.80
CA ASP A 580 -20.79 5.10 -43.18
C ASP A 580 -19.61 4.18 -43.64
N ASP A 581 -19.80 2.86 -43.56
CA ASP A 581 -18.83 1.77 -43.86
C ASP A 581 -18.67 1.43 -45.36
N LYS A 582 -17.51 0.87 -45.77
CA LYS A 582 -17.42 -0.49 -46.42
C LYS A 582 -16.04 -0.99 -46.90
N LYS A 583 -15.91 -2.33 -46.83
CA LYS A 583 -14.82 -3.20 -47.33
C LYS A 583 -14.60 -3.21 -48.85
N ALA A 584 -13.41 -3.69 -49.26
CA ALA A 584 -13.24 -4.71 -50.32
C ALA A 584 -11.97 -5.57 -50.10
N ASP A 585 -12.00 -6.85 -50.53
CA ASP A 585 -11.00 -7.90 -50.22
C ASP A 585 -10.11 -8.33 -51.45
N ASP A 586 -9.02 -9.04 -51.14
CA ASP A 586 -8.46 -10.23 -51.86
C ASP A 586 -7.55 -10.13 -53.12
N LYS A 587 -6.27 -10.57 -53.02
CA LYS A 587 -5.81 -11.92 -53.48
C LYS A 587 -4.30 -12.28 -53.32
N LYS A 588 -4.04 -13.60 -53.22
CA LYS A 588 -2.75 -14.30 -52.97
C LYS A 588 -1.89 -14.68 -54.21
N ALA A 589 -0.60 -14.96 -53.96
CA ALA A 589 0.14 -16.20 -54.31
C ALA A 589 1.50 -16.23 -53.54
N ASP A 590 1.78 -17.13 -52.59
CA ASP A 590 2.30 -18.52 -52.72
C ASP A 590 3.67 -18.68 -53.43
N ASP A 591 4.75 -19.06 -52.69
CA ASP A 591 5.37 -20.39 -52.84
C ASP A 591 6.44 -20.83 -51.78
N LYS A 592 6.36 -22.11 -51.40
CA LYS A 592 7.38 -23.11 -50.94
C LYS A 592 8.39 -22.91 -49.78
N LYS A 593 8.35 -23.90 -48.88
CA LYS A 593 9.42 -24.39 -47.97
C LYS A 593 10.60 -25.07 -48.71
N ALA A 594 11.75 -25.15 -48.02
CA ALA A 594 12.60 -26.35 -48.01
C ALA A 594 13.35 -26.48 -46.65
N ASP A 595 13.40 -27.71 -46.10
CA ASP A 595 14.24 -28.09 -44.96
C ASP A 595 15.64 -28.54 -45.45
N ASP A 596 16.73 -28.34 -44.67
CA ASP A 596 17.58 -29.47 -44.20
C ASP A 596 18.77 -29.13 -43.26
N LYS A 597 19.04 -30.10 -42.36
CA LYS A 597 20.33 -30.52 -41.74
C LYS A 597 21.17 -29.64 -40.79
N LYS A 598 21.46 -30.29 -39.64
CA LYS A 598 22.59 -30.06 -38.70
C LYS A 598 23.98 -30.20 -39.35
N ALA A 599 24.96 -29.52 -38.76
CA ALA A 599 26.31 -30.08 -38.54
C ALA A 599 26.92 -29.53 -37.23
N ASP A 600 27.46 -30.41 -36.39
CA ASP A 600 28.42 -30.07 -35.32
C ASP A 600 29.83 -30.05 -35.92
N ASP A 601 30.69 -29.06 -35.57
CA ASP A 601 32.04 -29.39 -35.08
C ASP A 601 32.85 -28.22 -34.46
N LYS A 602 33.56 -28.56 -33.37
CA LYS A 602 34.85 -28.06 -32.84
C LYS A 602 35.16 -26.57 -32.60
N LYS A 603 35.68 -26.35 -31.38
CA LYS A 603 36.59 -25.28 -30.94
C LYS A 603 37.72 -24.95 -31.93
N ALA A 604 38.12 -23.67 -31.92
CA ALA A 604 39.53 -23.27 -31.97
C ALA A 604 39.77 -22.15 -30.93
N ASP A 605 40.86 -22.26 -30.16
CA ASP A 605 41.42 -21.13 -29.42
C ASP A 605 42.16 -20.22 -30.40
N ASP A 606 42.15 -18.89 -30.19
CA ASP A 606 43.39 -18.14 -30.38
C ASP A 606 43.50 -16.87 -29.51
N LYS A 607 44.74 -16.46 -29.21
CA LYS A 607 45.06 -15.40 -28.25
C LYS A 607 45.44 -14.07 -28.91
N LYS A 608 44.87 -12.97 -28.40
CA LYS A 608 45.46 -11.65 -28.04
C LYS A 608 44.34 -10.60 -28.11
N ALA A 609 44.01 -9.84 -27.07
CA ALA A 609 44.83 -8.88 -26.32
C ALA A 609 45.27 -7.68 -27.17
N ASP A 610 44.55 -6.55 -27.00
CA ASP A 610 45.21 -5.26 -26.80
C ASP A 610 44.37 -4.32 -25.90
N ASP A 611 45.00 -3.23 -25.50
CA ASP A 611 44.85 -2.55 -24.20
C ASP A 611 43.88 -1.35 -24.15
N LYS A 612 43.49 -0.95 -22.92
CA LYS A 612 43.08 0.41 -22.48
C LYS A 612 41.80 1.07 -23.02
N LYS A 613 40.87 1.34 -22.09
CA LYS A 613 40.87 2.63 -21.37
C LYS A 613 40.23 2.54 -19.98
N ALA A 614 40.92 3.12 -19.00
CA ALA A 614 40.34 3.64 -17.77
C ALA A 614 40.38 5.18 -17.85
N ASP A 615 40.02 5.83 -16.76
CA ASP A 615 39.93 7.29 -16.54
C ASP A 615 38.61 7.92 -17.07
N ASP A 616 37.96 8.85 -16.37
CA ASP A 616 38.41 9.54 -15.14
C ASP A 616 37.27 9.98 -14.21
N LYS A 617 37.65 10.31 -12.97
CA LYS A 617 36.78 10.98 -12.00
C LYS A 617 36.52 12.42 -12.42
N LYS A 618 35.31 12.91 -12.16
CA LYS A 618 35.07 14.34 -11.96
C LYS A 618 34.50 14.61 -10.58
N ALA A 619 35.32 15.26 -9.75
CA ALA A 619 34.85 16.08 -8.65
C ALA A 619 35.03 17.54 -9.10
N ASP A 620 33.94 18.31 -9.17
CA ASP A 620 34.02 19.74 -9.44
C ASP A 620 34.02 20.52 -8.13
N ASN A 621 34.90 21.52 -8.03
CA ASN A 621 35.23 22.21 -6.80
C ASN A 621 35.08 23.73 -6.97
N LYS A 622 34.18 24.32 -6.17
CA LYS A 622 34.20 25.69 -5.62
C LYS A 622 34.63 26.87 -6.53
N LYS A 623 33.73 27.84 -6.67
CA LYS A 623 34.13 29.27 -6.72
C LYS A 623 34.35 29.78 -5.31
N ALA A 624 35.31 30.69 -5.13
CA ALA A 624 35.71 31.26 -3.85
C ALA A 624 35.51 32.77 -3.81
N ASP A 625 35.45 33.35 -2.61
CA ASP A 625 35.94 34.70 -2.38
C ASP A 625 36.58 34.84 -0.97
N ASP A 626 37.90 35.02 -0.99
CA ASP A 626 38.72 35.92 -0.18
C ASP A 626 38.34 36.28 1.29
N LYS A 627 39.11 35.74 2.26
CA LYS A 627 40.32 36.43 2.76
C LYS A 627 41.18 35.66 3.77
N LYS A 628 42.51 35.71 3.50
CA LYS A 628 43.69 35.83 4.39
C LYS A 628 43.51 35.88 5.92
N ALA A 629 44.45 35.38 6.75
CA ALA A 629 45.69 34.62 6.52
C ALA A 629 46.31 34.19 7.88
N ASP A 630 47.28 33.25 7.84
CA ASP A 630 48.43 33.08 8.77
C ASP A 630 48.14 32.78 10.28
N ASP A 631 48.86 31.91 11.00
CA ASP A 631 50.03 31.08 10.69
C ASP A 631 50.24 29.93 11.73
N LYS A 632 51.16 29.00 11.42
CA LYS A 632 51.93 28.09 12.32
C LYS A 632 51.23 27.09 13.28
N LYS A 633 51.43 25.79 12.95
CA LYS A 633 52.20 24.77 13.74
C LYS A 633 52.31 24.97 15.27
N ALA A 634 52.09 23.97 16.14
CA ALA A 634 52.55 22.58 16.06
C ALA A 634 51.96 21.69 17.18
N ASP A 635 52.28 20.39 17.09
CA ASP A 635 52.26 19.33 18.11
C ASP A 635 52.69 19.78 19.55
N ASP A 636 52.41 19.07 20.65
CA ASP A 636 52.47 17.60 20.79
C ASP A 636 51.86 17.05 22.11
N LYS A 637 51.49 15.75 22.08
CA LYS A 637 51.42 14.74 23.17
C LYS A 637 50.91 15.06 24.60
N LYS A 638 49.83 14.33 24.95
CA LYS A 638 49.68 13.35 26.06
C LYS A 638 50.17 13.65 27.49
N ALA A 639 49.25 13.51 28.46
CA ALA A 639 49.23 12.51 29.56
C ALA A 639 48.21 13.00 30.63
N ASP A 640 47.05 12.36 30.78
CA ASP A 640 46.79 11.12 31.55
C ASP A 640 46.73 11.30 33.09
N ASP A 641 45.59 10.89 33.64
CA ASP A 641 45.31 10.48 35.03
C ASP A 641 45.60 11.42 36.23
N LYS A 642 44.50 11.84 36.90
CA LYS A 642 44.08 11.10 38.11
C LYS A 642 42.63 11.32 38.58
N LYS A 643 42.10 10.21 39.11
CA LYS A 643 40.77 9.96 39.67
C LYS A 643 40.42 10.74 40.96
N ALA A 644 39.14 10.60 41.30
CA ALA A 644 38.56 10.47 42.64
C ALA A 644 38.18 11.76 43.39
N ASP A 645 37.14 11.78 44.23
CA ASP A 645 35.85 11.07 44.25
C ASP A 645 34.99 11.68 45.38
N ASP A 646 33.67 11.56 45.27
CA ASP A 646 32.71 11.46 46.39
C ASP A 646 32.50 12.58 47.46
N LYS A 647 31.27 13.12 47.40
CA LYS A 647 30.22 13.12 48.44
C LYS A 647 30.06 14.25 49.49
N LYS A 648 28.93 14.95 49.29
CA LYS A 648 27.82 15.24 50.25
C LYS A 648 28.05 16.12 51.49
N ALA A 649 27.25 17.18 51.62
CA ALA A 649 25.98 17.14 52.37
C ALA A 649 25.16 18.45 52.22
N ASP A 650 23.85 18.30 51.98
CA ASP A 650 22.67 18.93 52.63
C ASP A 650 22.68 20.46 52.96
N ASP A 651 21.61 21.25 52.71
CA ASP A 651 20.24 20.98 53.18
C ASP A 651 19.14 21.92 52.57
N LYS A 652 17.91 21.38 52.41
CA LYS A 652 16.53 21.99 52.36
C LYS A 652 16.14 23.22 51.48
N LYS A 653 15.16 22.97 50.58
CA LYS A 653 13.82 23.61 50.37
C LYS A 653 13.70 25.16 50.45
N ALA A 654 12.98 25.89 49.59
CA ALA A 654 11.79 25.60 48.74
C ALA A 654 11.48 26.84 47.82
N ASP A 655 10.60 26.86 46.81
CA ASP A 655 9.94 25.90 45.88
C ASP A 655 9.34 26.77 44.70
N ASP A 656 8.77 26.18 43.63
CA ASP A 656 8.01 26.76 42.47
C ASP A 656 8.64 27.90 41.60
N SER A 657 8.89 27.75 40.29
CA SER A 657 7.86 27.48 39.25
C SER A 657 8.44 27.33 37.81
N LYS A 658 7.69 26.60 36.97
CA LYS A 658 7.82 26.25 35.53
C LYS A 658 8.64 27.17 34.58
N ALA A 659 9.48 26.56 33.75
CA ALA A 659 9.42 26.65 32.27
C ALA A 659 10.40 25.65 31.59
N ASP A 660 9.88 24.84 30.66
CA ASP A 660 10.65 24.14 29.61
C ASP A 660 11.06 25.17 28.51
N ASP A 661 11.83 24.90 27.44
CA ASP A 661 12.14 23.63 26.78
C ASP A 661 13.35 23.74 25.81
N SER A 662 13.62 22.66 25.08
CA SER A 662 14.31 22.53 23.77
C SER A 662 15.76 22.02 23.74
N LYS A 663 15.88 20.68 23.71
CA LYS A 663 16.57 20.01 22.59
C LYS A 663 15.80 18.76 22.17
N ALA A 664 15.72 18.55 20.86
CA ALA A 664 14.75 17.66 20.22
C ALA A 664 15.03 16.16 20.43
N ASP A 665 13.96 15.37 20.32
CA ASP A 665 13.98 13.91 20.26
C ASP A 665 13.00 13.44 19.16
N ASP A 666 13.28 12.29 18.56
CA ASP A 666 12.57 11.77 17.38
C ASP A 666 11.22 11.11 17.70
N SER A 667 10.35 11.07 16.69
CA SER A 667 8.97 10.61 16.81
C SER A 667 8.81 9.09 17.05
N LYS A 668 8.01 8.75 18.06
CA LYS A 668 7.33 7.44 18.18
C LYS A 668 5.88 7.63 18.63
N ALA A 669 4.99 6.82 18.07
CA ALA A 669 3.54 6.94 18.21
C ALA A 669 3.00 6.48 19.57
N ASP A 670 1.82 7.02 19.93
CA ASP A 670 1.10 6.78 21.18
C ASP A 670 0.52 5.37 21.36
N ASP A 671 0.62 4.87 22.59
CA ASP A 671 -0.21 3.78 23.14
C ASP A 671 -1.15 4.37 24.20
N SER A 672 -2.47 4.40 23.93
CA SER A 672 -3.46 4.89 24.89
C SER A 672 -3.89 3.80 25.88
N LYS A 673 -3.48 3.94 27.14
CA LYS A 673 -3.98 3.09 28.24
C LYS A 673 -5.42 3.43 28.60
N ALA A 674 -6.21 2.39 28.86
CA ALA A 674 -7.45 2.47 29.63
C ALA A 674 -7.22 1.96 31.07
N ASP A 675 -7.94 2.54 32.03
CA ASP A 675 -7.71 2.38 33.48
C ASP A 675 -8.29 1.09 34.09
N ASP A 676 -7.76 0.74 35.27
CA ASP A 676 -8.13 -0.43 36.08
C ASP A 676 -9.59 -0.39 36.59
N SER A 677 -10.24 -1.56 36.61
CA SER A 677 -11.27 -1.86 37.62
C SER A 677 -11.11 -3.28 38.17
N LYS A 678 -10.98 -3.38 39.50
CA LYS A 678 -10.73 -4.65 40.22
C LYS A 678 -11.97 -5.53 40.22
N ALA A 679 -11.78 -6.84 40.04
CA ALA A 679 -12.76 -7.84 40.39
C ALA A 679 -12.82 -8.04 41.92
N ASP A 680 -14.02 -8.23 42.45
CA ASP A 680 -14.28 -8.60 43.84
C ASP A 680 -14.82 -10.04 43.91
N ASP A 681 -14.45 -10.77 44.96
CA ASP A 681 -14.81 -12.18 45.13
C ASP A 681 -16.31 -12.39 45.35
N SER A 682 -16.90 -13.43 44.74
CA SER A 682 -18.08 -14.08 45.33
C SER A 682 -18.08 -15.60 45.13
N LYS A 683 -18.32 -16.31 46.24
CA LYS A 683 -18.40 -17.77 46.31
C LYS A 683 -19.76 -18.27 45.83
N ALA A 684 -19.79 -19.53 45.40
CA ALA A 684 -21.02 -20.31 45.28
C ALA A 684 -21.70 -20.53 46.64
N ASP A 685 -23.02 -20.67 46.62
CA ASP A 685 -23.78 -21.44 47.61
C ASP A 685 -25.03 -22.07 46.95
N ASP A 686 -25.48 -23.21 47.48
CA ASP A 686 -26.53 -24.07 46.89
C ASP A 686 -27.97 -23.54 47.08
N SER A 687 -28.90 -23.88 46.17
CA SER A 687 -29.95 -24.90 46.46
C SER A 687 -31.19 -24.95 45.54
N LYS A 688 -31.56 -26.21 45.20
CA LYS A 688 -32.92 -26.78 44.97
C LYS A 688 -34.00 -26.08 44.12
N ALA A 689 -34.21 -26.67 42.94
CA ALA A 689 -35.42 -27.41 42.50
C ALA A 689 -36.83 -26.82 42.72
N ASP A 690 -37.64 -26.85 41.64
CA ASP A 690 -39.00 -27.39 41.71
C ASP A 690 -39.42 -28.08 40.38
N ASP A 691 -40.34 -29.04 40.47
CA ASP A 691 -40.82 -29.86 39.35
C ASP A 691 -41.86 -29.13 38.47
N SER A 692 -41.87 -29.41 37.16
CA SER A 692 -43.15 -29.49 36.43
C SER A 692 -43.10 -30.47 35.27
N LYS A 693 -44.22 -31.17 35.08
CA LYS A 693 -44.39 -32.36 34.26
C LYS A 693 -45.28 -32.03 33.05
N ALA A 694 -44.91 -32.50 31.86
CA ALA A 694 -45.80 -32.48 30.69
C ALA A 694 -45.69 -33.83 29.95
N ASP A 695 -46.82 -34.54 29.85
CA ASP A 695 -46.94 -35.81 29.14
C ASP A 695 -47.24 -35.57 27.64
N ASP A 696 -46.63 -36.42 26.81
CA ASP A 696 -47.16 -37.10 25.60
C ASP A 696 -48.23 -36.43 24.70
N SER A 697 -47.91 -36.31 23.41
CA SER A 697 -48.84 -36.76 22.34
C SER A 697 -48.11 -37.01 21.00
N THR A 698 -48.66 -37.92 20.20
CA THR A 698 -48.03 -38.58 19.04
C THR A 698 -48.81 -38.37 17.72
N SER A 699 -48.10 -38.26 16.59
CA SER A 699 -48.51 -38.51 15.17
C SER A 699 -47.27 -38.23 14.27
N GLU A 700 -46.74 -39.09 13.38
CA GLU A 700 -47.32 -39.74 12.16
C GLU A 700 -47.99 -38.73 11.22
N GLU A 701 -47.72 -38.61 9.90
CA GLU A 701 -47.08 -39.45 8.85
C GLU A 701 -46.24 -38.52 7.90
N LYS A 702 -45.45 -38.95 6.90
CA LYS A 702 -45.22 -40.25 6.23
C LYS A 702 -43.85 -40.23 5.52
#